data_AF-A0A5C9A4D5-F1
#
_entry.id   AF-A0A5C9A4D5-F1
#
_cell.length_a   1.000
_cell.length_b   1.000
_cell.length_c   1.000
_cell.angle_alpha   90.00
_cell.angle_beta   90.00
_cell.angle_gamma   90.00
#
_symmetry.space_group_name_H-M   'P 1'
#
loop_
_entity.id
_entity.type
_entity.pdbx_description
1 polymer ?
#
loop_
_entity_poly.entity_id
_entity_poly.type
_entity_poly.pdbx_seq_one_letter_code
_entity_poly.pdbx_strand_id
1 'polypeptide(L)'
;MLEHLKASVEPITESADTIAQSLWELNVPSLLMTLVHLTGDTSVLQRYRSPRMISVVEAGASGEQLMEGGYTREEAAQVHEELLDAIAAYRARGGSLPQLDDSVVSALYRFLCGHELDERYEAFIREEIALDGVDQRGLNLETAALKEAGRNFPVVIIGAGMGGVLAGIRLGEAGIPYTIIEKNPGVGGTWFENHYPGCRVDVHGHSYSYSFEPNHDWSSHFPLADEIRAYFDRCAEDYRVKPNIRFNTEVTAARWDEAAGSWLVEVADAKGHSQTLTARALISAVGQLNRPRLPDIAGIETFAGPLFHSGAWPEGLDLAGKRVAVIGSGASAFQIIPELAGTAGELTVFQRSPAWMFPNPGYHTAVGKGQQWALKKLPYYSKWYRFWLFYTSVEGVYDKTLVDPAWHDAHSVSAANDEMREGLTAWIESQVHDPALLQKVLPTYPPFGKRILQDNGTYLAALQKDNVSLVTEGIEAIEPSGVRTVDGTLHAVDAIACATGFYADRFLFPMQITGRDGIGLSEQWSETNGRAYLGITVPNFPNLFCIYGPNTNLVVAGSIAHNAESQVNYILRSIRLLLEQGHRAMEVKQEVHDAYNNKVDRINAGTAWGWEGVNNWYKNEAGRVTANLPFRIIDYWQMTKQPDPADYRFS
;
A
#
# COMPACT_ATOMS: atom_id res chain seq x y z
N MET A 1 -12.11 -17.98 19.01
CA MET A 1 -11.70 -17.01 17.97
C MET A 1 -10.28 -17.25 17.45
N LEU A 2 -9.43 -18.02 18.15
CA LEU A 2 -8.02 -18.28 17.76
C LEU A 2 -7.77 -19.58 16.98
N GLU A 3 -8.81 -20.29 16.48
CA GLU A 3 -8.61 -21.56 15.74
C GLU A 3 -8.15 -21.37 14.28
N HIS A 4 -8.15 -20.15 13.73
CA HIS A 4 -7.89 -19.92 12.30
C HIS A 4 -6.42 -19.77 11.89
N LEU A 5 -5.48 -19.60 12.83
CA LEU A 5 -4.08 -19.28 12.49
C LEU A 5 -3.19 -20.49 12.12
N LYS A 6 -3.74 -21.70 12.06
CA LYS A 6 -3.02 -22.85 11.51
C LYS A 6 -3.66 -23.25 10.19
N ALA A 7 -3.22 -22.62 9.11
CA ALA A 7 -3.39 -23.21 7.79
C ALA A 7 -2.66 -24.55 7.78
N SER A 8 -3.40 -25.65 7.97
CA SER A 8 -2.89 -26.97 7.65
C SER A 8 -2.62 -26.97 6.15
N VAL A 9 -1.35 -27.10 5.76
CA VAL A 9 -0.97 -27.23 4.35
C VAL A 9 -1.78 -28.37 3.75
N GLU A 10 -2.46 -28.11 2.64
CA GLU A 10 -3.28 -29.14 2.00
C GLU A 10 -2.39 -30.32 1.56
N PRO A 11 -2.89 -31.57 1.63
CA PRO A 11 -2.11 -32.73 1.21
C PRO A 11 -1.76 -32.64 -0.27
N ILE A 12 -0.50 -32.91 -0.59
CA ILE A 12 0.00 -32.94 -1.97
C ILE A 12 -0.40 -34.28 -2.59
N THR A 13 -1.34 -34.28 -3.54
CA THR A 13 -1.93 -35.48 -4.15
C THR A 13 -1.63 -35.63 -5.65
N GLU A 14 -1.06 -34.60 -6.26
CA GLU A 14 -0.78 -34.49 -7.70
C GLU A 14 0.31 -35.48 -8.15
N SER A 15 0.31 -35.88 -9.43
CA SER A 15 1.37 -36.76 -9.96
C SER A 15 2.73 -36.06 -10.00
N ALA A 16 3.82 -36.83 -10.10
CA ALA A 16 5.16 -36.27 -10.26
C ALA A 16 5.25 -35.36 -11.50
N ASP A 17 4.64 -35.76 -12.62
CA ASP A 17 4.62 -34.96 -13.85
C ASP A 17 3.88 -33.62 -13.67
N THR A 18 2.73 -33.63 -12.98
CA THR A 18 1.99 -32.40 -12.68
C THR A 18 2.78 -31.47 -11.77
N ILE A 19 3.48 -32.03 -10.78
CA ILE A 19 4.37 -31.25 -9.91
C ILE A 19 5.51 -30.65 -10.74
N ALA A 20 6.23 -31.46 -11.51
CA ALA A 20 7.35 -31.02 -12.33
C ALA A 20 6.97 -29.88 -13.29
N GLN A 21 5.78 -29.95 -13.89
CA GLN A 21 5.26 -28.85 -14.71
C GLN A 21 4.98 -27.59 -13.87
N SER A 22 4.38 -27.76 -12.68
CA SER A 22 4.03 -26.66 -11.78
C SER A 22 5.26 -25.90 -11.29
N LEU A 23 6.40 -26.57 -11.09
CA LEU A 23 7.62 -25.94 -10.58
C LEU A 23 8.15 -24.81 -11.48
N TRP A 24 7.91 -24.88 -12.79
CA TRP A 24 8.33 -23.84 -13.73
C TRP A 24 7.57 -22.51 -13.60
N GLU A 25 6.47 -22.49 -12.86
CA GLU A 25 5.72 -21.27 -12.53
C GLU A 25 6.15 -20.65 -11.19
N LEU A 26 7.13 -21.25 -10.48
CA LEU A 26 7.45 -20.89 -9.10
C LEU A 26 8.71 -20.03 -8.98
N ASN A 27 8.78 -19.27 -7.90
CA ASN A 27 9.92 -18.44 -7.57
C ASN A 27 11.07 -19.29 -7.01
N VAL A 28 12.19 -19.37 -7.75
CA VAL A 28 13.38 -20.16 -7.40
C VAL A 28 13.98 -19.80 -6.02
N PRO A 29 14.16 -18.52 -5.64
CA PRO A 29 14.58 -18.16 -4.28
C PRO A 29 13.75 -18.82 -3.17
N SER A 30 12.42 -18.81 -3.32
CA SER A 30 11.50 -19.43 -2.36
C SER A 30 11.55 -20.95 -2.40
N LEU A 31 11.79 -21.54 -3.58
CA LEU A 31 11.99 -22.98 -3.72
C LEU A 31 13.24 -23.46 -2.98
N LEU A 32 14.34 -22.73 -3.04
CA LEU A 32 15.56 -23.09 -2.31
C LEU A 32 15.32 -23.14 -0.79
N MET A 33 14.59 -22.16 -0.25
CA MET A 33 14.23 -22.17 1.18
C MET A 33 13.31 -23.34 1.52
N THR A 34 12.34 -23.60 0.65
CA THR A 34 11.40 -24.73 0.78
C THR A 34 12.13 -26.07 0.72
N LEU A 35 13.13 -26.22 -0.15
CA LEU A 35 13.95 -27.41 -0.27
C LEU A 35 14.66 -27.75 1.05
N VAL A 36 15.22 -26.75 1.73
CA VAL A 36 15.84 -26.94 3.06
C VAL A 36 14.79 -27.36 4.09
N HIS A 37 13.60 -26.74 4.09
CA HIS A 37 12.52 -27.18 4.98
C HIS A 37 12.03 -28.61 4.72
N LEU A 38 12.03 -29.08 3.47
CA LEU A 38 11.59 -30.43 3.12
C LEU A 38 12.62 -31.51 3.46
N THR A 39 13.91 -31.18 3.39
CA THR A 39 15.02 -32.14 3.46
C THR A 39 15.80 -32.08 4.76
N GLY A 40 15.89 -30.90 5.38
CA GLY A 40 16.84 -30.61 6.46
C GLY A 40 18.28 -30.44 5.97
N ASP A 41 18.54 -30.49 4.66
CA ASP A 41 19.87 -30.39 4.09
C ASP A 41 20.31 -28.92 3.93
N THR A 42 21.17 -28.46 4.84
CA THR A 42 21.70 -27.08 4.81
C THR A 42 22.77 -26.89 3.75
N SER A 43 23.31 -27.96 3.13
CA SER A 43 24.33 -27.82 2.09
C SER A 43 23.80 -27.21 0.79
N VAL A 44 22.46 -27.15 0.61
CA VAL A 44 21.78 -26.35 -0.42
C VAL A 44 22.33 -24.92 -0.47
N LEU A 45 22.56 -24.30 0.70
CA LEU A 45 23.03 -22.92 0.83
C LEU A 45 24.50 -22.72 0.39
N GLN A 46 25.23 -23.82 0.17
CA GLN A 46 26.59 -23.84 -0.37
C GLN A 46 26.61 -24.30 -1.83
N ARG A 47 25.65 -25.13 -2.26
CA ARG A 47 25.51 -25.60 -3.64
C ARG A 47 25.06 -24.49 -4.59
N TYR A 48 24.14 -23.66 -4.12
CA TYR A 48 23.59 -22.55 -4.90
C TYR A 48 24.14 -21.22 -4.37
N ARG A 49 24.25 -20.24 -5.26
CA ARG A 49 24.53 -18.85 -4.86
C ARG A 49 23.29 -18.21 -4.28
N SER A 50 23.48 -17.22 -3.40
CA SER A 50 22.41 -16.33 -2.96
C SER A 50 21.74 -15.64 -4.16
N PRO A 51 20.41 -15.43 -4.10
CA PRO A 51 19.72 -14.67 -5.11
C PRO A 51 20.14 -13.20 -5.06
N ARG A 52 19.98 -12.50 -6.18
CA ARG A 52 20.23 -11.06 -6.29
C ARG A 52 19.03 -10.34 -6.87
N MET A 53 18.92 -9.06 -6.58
CA MET A 53 17.97 -8.20 -7.28
C MET A 53 18.40 -8.02 -8.74
N ILE A 54 17.40 -7.99 -9.61
CA ILE A 54 17.56 -7.76 -11.05
C ILE A 54 17.50 -6.24 -11.26
N SER A 55 18.43 -5.67 -12.02
CA SER A 55 18.44 -4.25 -12.33
C SER A 55 17.26 -3.88 -13.25
N VAL A 56 16.95 -2.58 -13.34
CA VAL A 56 15.86 -2.09 -14.19
C VAL A 56 16.13 -2.35 -15.67
N VAL A 57 17.40 -2.24 -16.08
CA VAL A 57 17.83 -2.58 -17.44
C VAL A 57 17.61 -4.08 -17.70
N GLU A 58 18.02 -4.93 -16.76
CA GLU A 58 17.79 -6.37 -16.88
C GLU A 58 16.30 -6.71 -16.89
N ALA A 59 15.47 -6.07 -16.06
CA ALA A 59 14.02 -6.29 -16.02
C ALA A 59 13.32 -5.87 -17.32
N GLY A 60 13.80 -4.82 -17.99
CA GLY A 60 13.30 -4.39 -19.30
C GLY A 60 13.82 -5.23 -20.47
N ALA A 61 15.05 -5.75 -20.36
CA ALA A 61 15.70 -6.55 -21.42
C ALA A 61 15.45 -8.07 -21.31
N SER A 62 15.01 -8.56 -20.15
CA SER A 62 14.79 -9.98 -19.88
C SER A 62 13.54 -10.52 -20.58
N GLY A 63 13.57 -10.53 -21.91
CA GLY A 63 12.87 -11.59 -22.64
C GLY A 63 13.45 -12.93 -22.19
N GLU A 64 12.68 -13.69 -21.43
CA GLU A 64 12.84 -15.13 -21.13
C GLU A 64 14.17 -15.67 -20.53
N GLN A 65 15.24 -14.88 -20.42
CA GLN A 65 16.61 -15.37 -20.12
C GLN A 65 16.96 -15.49 -18.63
N LEU A 66 16.37 -14.66 -17.75
CA LEU A 66 16.63 -14.70 -16.30
C LEU A 66 15.33 -14.93 -15.52
N MET A 67 15.36 -15.88 -14.61
CA MET A 67 14.30 -16.13 -13.63
C MET A 67 14.48 -15.19 -12.41
N GLU A 68 13.44 -15.04 -11.59
CA GLU A 68 13.51 -14.25 -10.35
C GLU A 68 14.71 -14.66 -9.47
N GLY A 69 15.34 -13.69 -8.80
CA GLY A 69 16.62 -13.91 -8.08
C GLY A 69 17.85 -13.93 -8.98
N GLY A 70 17.67 -13.70 -10.28
CA GLY A 70 18.72 -13.65 -11.29
C GLY A 70 19.24 -15.04 -11.69
N TYR A 71 18.49 -16.11 -11.46
CA TYR A 71 18.88 -17.49 -11.81
C TYR A 71 18.68 -17.80 -13.30
N THR A 72 19.53 -18.63 -13.88
CA THR A 72 19.33 -19.14 -15.24
C THR A 72 18.29 -20.25 -15.27
N ARG A 73 17.79 -20.59 -16.46
CA ARG A 73 16.87 -21.74 -16.62
C ARG A 73 17.53 -23.07 -16.26
N GLU A 74 18.84 -23.21 -16.47
CA GLU A 74 19.60 -24.40 -16.08
C GLU A 74 19.73 -24.51 -14.56
N GLU A 75 20.06 -23.40 -13.87
CA GLU A 75 20.08 -23.37 -12.40
C GLU A 75 18.68 -23.72 -11.83
N ALA A 76 17.61 -23.15 -12.42
CA ALA A 76 16.24 -23.46 -12.03
C ALA A 76 15.87 -24.93 -12.25
N ALA A 77 16.28 -25.54 -13.38
CA ALA A 77 16.03 -26.95 -13.68
C ALA A 77 16.63 -27.88 -12.62
N GLN A 78 17.85 -27.59 -12.14
CA GLN A 78 18.52 -28.36 -11.08
C GLN A 78 17.75 -28.26 -9.76
N VAL A 79 17.32 -27.06 -9.38
CA VAL A 79 16.48 -26.86 -8.18
C VAL A 79 15.16 -27.63 -8.31
N HIS A 80 14.55 -27.63 -9.49
CA HIS A 80 13.28 -28.34 -9.72
C HIS A 80 13.42 -29.86 -9.59
N GLU A 81 14.52 -30.43 -10.08
CA GLU A 81 14.82 -31.87 -9.93
C GLU A 81 14.99 -32.25 -8.46
N GLU A 82 15.83 -31.52 -7.72
CA GLU A 82 16.03 -31.76 -6.28
C GLU A 82 14.73 -31.61 -5.48
N LEU A 83 13.90 -30.63 -5.84
CA LEU A 83 12.62 -30.39 -5.16
C LEU A 83 11.59 -31.49 -5.46
N LEU A 84 11.58 -32.04 -6.68
CA LEU A 84 10.70 -33.15 -7.03
C LEU A 84 10.99 -34.39 -6.16
N ASP A 85 12.27 -34.71 -6.00
CA ASP A 85 12.73 -35.78 -5.11
C ASP A 85 12.40 -35.48 -3.64
N ALA A 86 12.60 -34.24 -3.19
CA ALA A 86 12.26 -33.82 -1.84
C ALA A 86 10.76 -33.93 -1.54
N ILE A 87 9.90 -33.55 -2.49
CA ILE A 87 8.44 -33.68 -2.38
C ILE A 87 8.03 -35.16 -2.33
N ALA A 88 8.64 -36.03 -3.15
CA ALA A 88 8.41 -37.46 -3.12
C ALA A 88 8.80 -38.07 -1.76
N ALA A 89 9.96 -37.69 -1.22
CA ALA A 89 10.42 -38.12 0.10
C ALA A 89 9.51 -37.61 1.24
N TYR A 90 9.06 -36.35 1.16
CA TYR A 90 8.11 -35.75 2.10
C TYR A 90 6.79 -36.54 2.13
N ARG A 91 6.26 -36.91 0.96
CA ARG A 91 5.07 -37.76 0.85
C ARG A 91 5.30 -39.15 1.44
N ALA A 92 6.45 -39.77 1.16
CA ALA A 92 6.80 -41.08 1.70
C ALA A 92 6.89 -41.08 3.24
N ARG A 93 7.21 -39.94 3.86
CA ARG A 93 7.19 -39.74 5.32
C ARG A 93 5.82 -39.33 5.87
N GLY A 94 4.75 -39.45 5.10
CA GLY A 94 3.39 -39.10 5.53
C GLY A 94 3.19 -37.59 5.78
N GLY A 95 3.97 -36.73 5.13
CA GLY A 95 3.88 -35.28 5.31
C GLY A 95 4.65 -34.74 6.52
N SER A 96 5.60 -35.51 7.07
CA SER A 96 6.45 -35.06 8.17
C SER A 96 7.64 -34.22 7.67
N LEU A 97 7.82 -33.05 8.28
CA LEU A 97 8.95 -32.14 8.04
C LEU A 97 10.06 -32.33 9.09
N PRO A 98 11.34 -32.21 8.69
CA PRO A 98 12.44 -32.00 9.62
C PRO A 98 12.22 -30.75 10.48
N GLN A 99 12.69 -30.80 11.73
CA GLN A 99 12.77 -29.61 12.57
C GLN A 99 14.08 -28.88 12.27
N LEU A 100 13.98 -27.61 11.88
CA LEU A 100 15.14 -26.73 11.73
C LEU A 100 15.37 -25.98 13.04
N ASP A 101 16.63 -25.84 13.45
CA ASP A 101 16.99 -24.99 14.58
C ASP A 101 17.06 -23.50 14.15
N ASP A 102 17.10 -22.60 15.13
CA ASP A 102 17.17 -21.16 14.88
C ASP A 102 18.41 -20.75 14.09
N SER A 103 19.53 -21.47 14.22
CA SER A 103 20.77 -21.14 13.52
C SER A 103 20.65 -21.42 12.02
N VAL A 104 19.96 -22.50 11.65
CA VAL A 104 19.63 -22.83 10.26
C VAL A 104 18.65 -21.80 9.70
N VAL A 105 17.62 -21.42 10.45
CA VAL A 105 16.65 -20.40 10.02
C VAL A 105 17.33 -19.05 9.78
N SER A 106 18.23 -18.61 10.66
CA SER A 106 19.03 -17.40 10.43
C SER A 106 19.94 -17.53 9.20
N ALA A 107 20.49 -18.72 8.92
CA ALA A 107 21.26 -18.95 7.70
C ALA A 107 20.40 -18.84 6.43
N LEU A 108 19.13 -19.28 6.47
CA LEU A 108 18.17 -19.08 5.38
C LEU A 108 17.90 -17.60 5.12
N TYR A 109 17.73 -16.79 6.17
CA TYR A 109 17.55 -15.35 6.04
C TYR A 109 18.74 -14.68 5.36
N ARG A 110 19.97 -14.94 5.84
CA ARG A 110 21.20 -14.38 5.26
C ARG A 110 21.39 -14.82 3.82
N PHE A 111 21.13 -16.09 3.52
CA PHE A 111 21.21 -16.62 2.16
C PHE A 111 20.24 -15.89 1.23
N LEU A 112 18.97 -15.77 1.62
CA LEU A 112 17.92 -15.15 0.80
C LEU A 112 18.16 -13.65 0.59
N CYS A 113 18.63 -12.94 1.63
CA CYS A 113 18.97 -11.52 1.52
C CYS A 113 20.26 -11.26 0.75
N GLY A 114 21.18 -12.23 0.71
CA GLY A 114 22.45 -12.15 0.00
C GLY A 114 23.54 -11.34 0.72
N HIS A 115 23.34 -11.03 2.01
CA HIS A 115 24.31 -10.33 2.84
C HIS A 115 24.13 -10.69 4.33
N GLU A 116 25.11 -10.30 5.15
CA GLU A 116 25.01 -10.45 6.61
C GLU A 116 23.89 -9.57 7.18
N LEU A 117 23.18 -10.10 8.16
CA LEU A 117 22.06 -9.44 8.83
C LEU A 117 22.42 -9.15 10.28
N ASP A 118 22.11 -7.94 10.74
CA ASP A 118 22.19 -7.64 12.17
C ASP A 118 20.98 -8.23 12.92
N GLU A 119 21.08 -8.29 14.24
CA GLU A 119 20.04 -8.85 15.12
C GLU A 119 18.68 -8.17 14.92
N ARG A 120 18.70 -6.86 14.64
CA ARG A 120 17.50 -6.06 14.44
C ARG A 120 16.79 -6.46 13.14
N TYR A 121 17.55 -6.66 12.07
CA TYR A 121 17.01 -7.09 10.78
C TYR A 121 16.51 -8.53 10.85
N GLU A 122 17.23 -9.44 11.51
CA GLU A 122 16.73 -10.81 11.73
C GLU A 122 15.42 -10.83 12.53
N ALA A 123 15.29 -9.98 13.55
CA ALA A 123 14.05 -9.86 14.31
C ALA A 123 12.88 -9.34 13.44
N PHE A 124 13.15 -8.39 12.55
CA PHE A 124 12.18 -7.89 11.58
C PHE A 124 11.71 -8.99 10.62
N ILE A 125 12.65 -9.73 10.01
CA ILE A 125 12.31 -10.84 9.10
C ILE A 125 11.48 -11.89 9.83
N ARG A 126 11.90 -12.29 11.04
CA ARG A 126 11.21 -13.31 11.84
C ARG A 126 9.75 -12.92 12.12
N GLU A 127 9.50 -11.65 12.42
CA GLU A 127 8.14 -11.13 12.61
C GLU A 127 7.34 -11.08 11.30
N GLU A 128 7.95 -10.63 10.20
CA GLU A 128 7.28 -10.55 8.88
C GLU A 128 6.90 -11.93 8.31
N ILE A 129 7.76 -12.94 8.49
CA ILE A 129 7.56 -14.27 7.92
C ILE A 129 6.75 -15.19 8.84
N ALA A 130 6.86 -14.99 10.17
CA ALA A 130 6.24 -15.80 11.21
C ALA A 130 6.32 -17.32 10.92
N LEU A 131 7.52 -17.86 10.66
CA LEU A 131 7.70 -19.27 10.26
C LEU A 131 7.09 -20.25 11.28
N ASP A 132 7.19 -19.94 12.56
CA ASP A 132 6.60 -20.67 13.69
C ASP A 132 5.05 -20.63 13.75
N GLY A 133 4.42 -19.79 12.91
CA GLY A 133 2.98 -19.57 12.89
C GLY A 133 2.49 -18.67 14.01
N VAL A 134 3.39 -17.96 14.70
CA VAL A 134 3.04 -17.03 15.76
C VAL A 134 3.06 -15.61 15.22
N ASP A 135 1.87 -15.00 15.17
CA ASP A 135 1.72 -13.59 14.88
C ASP A 135 2.06 -12.74 16.12
N GLN A 136 3.16 -12.00 16.05
CA GLN A 136 3.67 -11.20 17.17
C GLN A 136 2.98 -9.83 17.31
N ARG A 137 2.16 -9.43 16.32
CA ARG A 137 1.46 -8.13 16.31
C ARG A 137 0.13 -8.16 17.03
N GLY A 138 -0.37 -9.35 17.36
CA GLY A 138 -1.55 -9.53 18.19
C GLY A 138 -1.34 -9.00 19.62
N LEU A 139 -2.42 -8.48 20.21
CA LEU A 139 -2.44 -8.07 21.61
C LEU A 139 -3.10 -9.15 22.48
N ASN A 140 -2.33 -9.69 23.43
CA ASN A 140 -2.87 -10.57 24.47
C ASN A 140 -2.94 -9.82 25.81
N LEU A 141 -4.15 -9.72 26.38
CA LEU A 141 -4.38 -9.22 27.74
C LEU A 141 -4.27 -10.39 28.72
N GLU A 142 -3.12 -10.49 29.38
CA GLU A 142 -2.68 -11.71 30.07
C GLU A 142 -3.45 -12.01 31.36
N THR A 143 -3.93 -10.98 32.07
CA THR A 143 -4.58 -11.12 33.39
C THR A 143 -6.10 -10.90 33.32
N ALA A 144 -6.84 -11.50 34.26
CA ALA A 144 -8.29 -11.30 34.37
C ALA A 144 -8.65 -9.81 34.62
N ALA A 145 -7.83 -9.10 35.38
CA ALA A 145 -8.00 -7.67 35.63
C ALA A 145 -7.83 -6.84 34.34
N LEU A 146 -6.81 -7.13 33.53
CA LEU A 146 -6.61 -6.44 32.25
C LEU A 146 -7.74 -6.74 31.26
N LYS A 147 -8.21 -7.99 31.22
CA LYS A 147 -9.38 -8.36 30.40
C LYS A 147 -10.63 -7.58 30.81
N GLU A 148 -10.87 -7.43 32.11
CA GLU A 148 -12.00 -6.63 32.61
C GLU A 148 -11.84 -5.15 32.31
N ALA A 149 -10.64 -4.59 32.49
CA ALA A 149 -10.36 -3.20 32.12
C ALA A 149 -10.59 -2.97 30.61
N GLY A 150 -10.12 -3.90 29.77
CA GLY A 150 -10.33 -3.88 28.32
C GLY A 150 -11.81 -3.93 27.93
N ARG A 151 -12.62 -4.76 28.61
CA ARG A 151 -14.09 -4.80 28.41
C ARG A 151 -14.79 -3.46 28.72
N ASN A 152 -14.17 -2.62 29.54
CA ASN A 152 -14.69 -1.30 29.91
C ASN A 152 -14.01 -0.15 29.13
N PHE A 153 -13.33 -0.47 28.02
CA PHE A 153 -12.62 0.48 27.18
C PHE A 153 -13.19 0.52 25.74
N PRO A 154 -14.42 1.02 25.53
CA PRO A 154 -15.01 1.08 24.19
C PRO A 154 -14.21 1.97 23.25
N VAL A 155 -14.00 1.52 22.02
CA VAL A 155 -13.28 2.24 20.96
C VAL A 155 -14.22 2.56 19.81
N VAL A 156 -14.16 3.76 19.25
CA VAL A 156 -14.78 4.06 17.96
C VAL A 156 -13.69 4.11 16.89
N ILE A 157 -13.93 3.40 15.78
CA ILE A 157 -13.07 3.41 14.59
C ILE A 157 -13.83 4.14 13.48
N ILE A 158 -13.18 5.07 12.79
CA ILE A 158 -13.77 5.81 11.67
C ILE A 158 -13.22 5.24 10.35
N GLY A 159 -14.08 4.59 9.57
CA GLY A 159 -13.77 3.96 8.30
C GLY A 159 -13.61 2.42 8.41
N ALA A 160 -14.19 1.71 7.44
CA ALA A 160 -14.10 0.26 7.24
C ALA A 160 -13.32 -0.09 5.95
N GLY A 161 -12.27 0.67 5.66
CA GLY A 161 -11.21 0.24 4.75
C GLY A 161 -10.26 -0.77 5.41
N MET A 162 -9.17 -1.12 4.73
CA MET A 162 -8.13 -2.02 5.24
C MET A 162 -7.72 -1.69 6.68
N GLY A 163 -7.32 -0.45 6.98
CA GLY A 163 -6.87 -0.08 8.32
C GLY A 163 -7.94 -0.24 9.41
N GLY A 164 -9.20 0.07 9.10
CA GLY A 164 -10.30 -0.03 10.05
C GLY A 164 -10.72 -1.47 10.33
N VAL A 165 -10.77 -2.31 9.29
CA VAL A 165 -10.98 -3.76 9.44
C VAL A 165 -9.87 -4.36 10.28
N LEU A 166 -8.60 -4.04 9.98
CA LEU A 166 -7.46 -4.51 10.75
C LEU A 166 -7.56 -4.13 12.23
N ALA A 167 -7.86 -2.87 12.54
CA ALA A 167 -8.06 -2.43 13.92
C ALA A 167 -9.21 -3.19 14.61
N GLY A 168 -10.33 -3.40 13.91
CA GLY A 168 -11.46 -4.19 14.41
C GLY A 168 -11.10 -5.65 14.72
N ILE A 169 -10.34 -6.30 13.83
CA ILE A 169 -9.82 -7.66 14.05
C ILE A 169 -9.02 -7.69 15.36
N ARG A 170 -8.03 -6.79 15.49
CA ARG A 170 -7.12 -6.83 16.64
C ARG A 170 -7.76 -6.45 17.97
N LEU A 171 -8.67 -5.48 17.97
CA LEU A 171 -9.46 -5.15 19.16
C LEU A 171 -10.37 -6.32 19.56
N GLY A 172 -10.98 -6.99 18.58
CA GLY A 172 -11.78 -8.19 18.79
C GLY A 172 -10.97 -9.33 19.41
N GLU A 173 -9.77 -9.59 18.89
CA GLU A 173 -8.83 -10.59 19.46
C GLU A 173 -8.47 -10.28 20.90
N ALA A 174 -8.25 -8.99 21.22
CA ALA A 174 -7.97 -8.53 22.58
C ALA A 174 -9.20 -8.51 23.51
N GLY A 175 -10.41 -8.70 22.97
CA GLY A 175 -11.67 -8.62 23.74
C GLY A 175 -12.05 -7.19 24.15
N ILE A 176 -11.55 -6.18 23.43
CA ILE A 176 -11.86 -4.76 23.65
C ILE A 176 -13.07 -4.40 22.77
N PRO A 177 -14.17 -3.85 23.33
CA PRO A 177 -15.36 -3.53 22.55
C PRO A 177 -15.09 -2.37 21.60
N TYR A 178 -15.61 -2.44 20.39
CA TYR A 178 -15.46 -1.39 19.40
C TYR A 178 -16.70 -1.21 18.53
N THR A 179 -16.79 -0.06 17.88
CA THR A 179 -17.77 0.21 16.81
C THR A 179 -17.05 0.90 15.66
N ILE A 180 -17.23 0.39 14.44
CA ILE A 180 -16.72 1.00 13.21
C ILE A 180 -17.84 1.80 12.57
N ILE A 181 -17.56 3.05 12.19
CA ILE A 181 -18.49 3.92 11.46
C ILE A 181 -18.00 4.04 10.02
N GLU A 182 -18.85 3.64 9.05
CA GLU A 182 -18.50 3.63 7.62
C GLU A 182 -19.58 4.34 6.80
N LYS A 183 -19.16 5.30 5.99
CA LYS A 183 -20.05 6.13 5.16
C LYS A 183 -20.63 5.34 3.99
N ASN A 184 -19.90 4.33 3.51
CA ASN A 184 -20.29 3.46 2.42
C ASN A 184 -21.23 2.33 2.91
N PRO A 185 -21.98 1.67 2.00
CA PRO A 185 -22.81 0.51 2.34
C PRO A 185 -22.02 -0.79 2.51
N GLY A 186 -20.69 -0.78 2.37
CA GLY A 186 -19.84 -1.98 2.44
C GLY A 186 -18.39 -1.69 2.83
N VAL A 187 -17.65 -2.76 3.07
CA VAL A 187 -16.21 -2.75 3.41
C VAL A 187 -15.37 -2.47 2.16
N GLY A 188 -14.21 -1.83 2.35
CA GLY A 188 -13.17 -1.75 1.31
C GLY A 188 -12.47 -0.40 1.21
N GLY A 189 -13.08 0.68 1.72
CA GLY A 189 -12.51 2.03 1.67
C GLY A 189 -12.19 2.43 0.23
N THR A 190 -10.92 2.69 -0.09
CA THR A 190 -10.44 2.98 -1.45
C THR A 190 -10.98 2.00 -2.49
N TRP A 191 -11.02 0.70 -2.17
CA TRP A 191 -11.47 -0.36 -3.09
C TRP A 191 -12.99 -0.47 -3.20
N PHE A 192 -13.72 0.20 -2.30
CA PHE A 192 -15.16 0.40 -2.41
C PHE A 192 -15.50 1.65 -3.24
N GLU A 193 -14.65 2.67 -3.27
CA GLU A 193 -14.97 3.90 -4.01
C GLU A 193 -14.46 3.90 -5.45
N ASN A 194 -13.29 3.30 -5.68
CA ASN A 194 -12.63 3.32 -6.99
C ASN A 194 -13.06 2.11 -7.82
N HIS A 195 -13.99 2.35 -8.75
CA HIS A 195 -14.54 1.35 -9.67
C HIS A 195 -14.34 1.70 -11.14
N TYR A 196 -13.37 2.56 -11.44
CA TYR A 196 -13.02 2.88 -12.83
C TYR A 196 -12.42 1.65 -13.55
N PRO A 197 -12.56 1.54 -14.89
CA PRO A 197 -12.01 0.44 -15.66
C PRO A 197 -10.50 0.27 -15.47
N GLY A 198 -10.05 -0.96 -15.23
CA GLY A 198 -8.63 -1.28 -15.04
C GLY A 198 -8.08 -0.99 -13.64
N CYS A 199 -8.90 -0.51 -12.69
CA CYS A 199 -8.47 -0.22 -11.32
C CYS A 199 -7.85 -1.45 -10.63
N ARG A 200 -6.60 -1.31 -10.19
CA ARG A 200 -5.79 -2.39 -9.60
C ARG A 200 -4.71 -1.87 -8.67
N VAL A 201 -4.12 -2.78 -7.90
CA VAL A 201 -2.89 -2.52 -7.11
C VAL A 201 -1.67 -2.36 -8.01
N ASP A 202 -0.67 -1.65 -7.51
CA ASP A 202 0.65 -1.46 -8.15
C ASP A 202 1.80 -2.12 -7.36
N VAL A 203 1.44 -2.89 -6.34
CA VAL A 203 2.30 -3.82 -5.60
C VAL A 203 1.69 -5.23 -5.69
N HIS A 204 2.50 -6.27 -5.52
CA HIS A 204 1.99 -7.64 -5.60
C HIS A 204 0.86 -7.89 -4.58
N GLY A 205 -0.25 -8.52 -5.01
CA GLY A 205 -1.37 -8.85 -4.11
C GLY A 205 -0.96 -9.70 -2.90
N HIS A 206 0.06 -10.54 -3.08
CA HIS A 206 0.65 -11.36 -2.01
C HIS A 206 1.35 -10.54 -0.92
N SER A 207 1.80 -9.30 -1.18
CA SER A 207 2.30 -8.37 -0.17
C SER A 207 1.26 -7.29 0.22
N TYR A 208 0.20 -7.13 -0.58
CA TYR A 208 -0.97 -6.29 -0.30
C TYR A 208 -2.12 -7.09 0.35
N SER A 209 -1.78 -7.81 1.42
CA SER A 209 -2.70 -8.58 2.28
C SER A 209 -2.16 -8.57 3.70
N TYR A 210 -2.99 -8.87 4.70
CA TYR A 210 -2.52 -9.02 6.07
C TYR A 210 -1.50 -10.16 6.18
N SER A 211 -0.42 -9.93 6.94
CA SER A 211 0.67 -10.91 7.11
C SER A 211 0.19 -12.20 7.77
N PHE A 212 -0.78 -12.10 8.67
CA PHE A 212 -1.39 -13.23 9.38
C PHE A 212 -2.51 -13.93 8.60
N GLU A 213 -2.99 -13.33 7.50
CA GLU A 213 -4.09 -13.85 6.67
C GLU A 213 -3.77 -13.68 5.17
N PRO A 214 -2.76 -14.41 4.65
CA PRO A 214 -2.40 -14.34 3.25
C PRO A 214 -3.53 -14.89 2.36
N ASN A 215 -3.70 -14.32 1.16
CA ASN A 215 -4.64 -14.84 0.18
C ASN A 215 -3.88 -15.64 -0.90
N HIS A 216 -4.16 -16.95 -0.99
CA HIS A 216 -3.54 -17.85 -1.96
C HIS A 216 -4.36 -18.00 -3.26
N ASP A 217 -5.52 -17.34 -3.33
CA ASP A 217 -6.48 -17.44 -4.44
C ASP A 217 -6.42 -16.24 -5.39
N TRP A 218 -5.39 -15.39 -5.30
CA TRP A 218 -5.25 -14.26 -6.21
C TRP A 218 -5.27 -14.73 -7.68
N SER A 219 -6.09 -14.07 -8.50
CA SER A 219 -6.23 -14.38 -9.92
C SER A 219 -5.07 -13.86 -10.77
N SER A 220 -4.44 -12.77 -10.33
CA SER A 220 -3.27 -12.15 -10.96
C SER A 220 -2.26 -11.66 -9.91
N HIS A 221 -1.02 -11.42 -10.34
CA HIS A 221 0.00 -10.89 -9.42
C HIS A 221 -0.34 -9.47 -8.93
N PHE A 222 -1.06 -8.69 -9.75
CA PHE A 222 -1.57 -7.35 -9.47
C PHE A 222 -3.10 -7.33 -9.62
N PRO A 223 -3.82 -7.85 -8.61
CA PRO A 223 -5.27 -8.04 -8.66
C PRO A 223 -6.06 -6.75 -8.84
N LEU A 224 -7.24 -6.89 -9.46
CA LEU A 224 -8.19 -5.80 -9.68
C LEU A 224 -8.85 -5.36 -8.35
N ALA A 225 -9.39 -4.14 -8.35
CA ALA A 225 -10.03 -3.52 -7.19
C ALA A 225 -11.11 -4.39 -6.53
N ASP A 226 -11.96 -5.04 -7.32
CA ASP A 226 -13.03 -5.90 -6.80
C ASP A 226 -12.50 -7.12 -6.05
N GLU A 227 -11.39 -7.69 -6.50
CA GLU A 227 -10.78 -8.84 -5.85
C GLU A 227 -10.13 -8.44 -4.52
N ILE A 228 -9.48 -7.27 -4.48
CA ILE A 228 -8.95 -6.68 -3.23
C ILE A 228 -10.09 -6.35 -2.25
N ARG A 229 -11.18 -5.76 -2.74
CA ARG A 229 -12.37 -5.49 -1.91
C ARG A 229 -12.93 -6.79 -1.32
N ALA A 230 -13.08 -7.82 -2.15
CA ALA A 230 -13.58 -9.13 -1.71
C ALA A 230 -12.68 -9.77 -0.64
N TYR A 231 -11.36 -9.61 -0.75
CA TYR A 231 -10.42 -10.07 0.27
C TYR A 231 -10.66 -9.39 1.64
N PHE A 232 -10.77 -8.05 1.68
CA PHE A 232 -11.00 -7.35 2.95
C PHE A 232 -12.41 -7.58 3.51
N ASP A 233 -13.42 -7.71 2.64
CA ASP A 233 -14.78 -8.08 3.07
C ASP A 233 -14.81 -9.48 3.69
N ARG A 234 -14.10 -10.45 3.09
CA ARG A 234 -13.91 -11.79 3.66
C ARG A 234 -13.21 -11.75 5.01
N CYS A 235 -12.11 -10.99 5.13
CA CYS A 235 -11.44 -10.82 6.43
C CYS A 235 -12.40 -10.22 7.49
N ALA A 236 -13.24 -9.26 7.11
CA ALA A 236 -14.22 -8.70 8.04
C ALA A 236 -15.31 -9.71 8.44
N GLU A 237 -15.65 -10.67 7.58
CA GLU A 237 -16.57 -11.78 7.86
C GLU A 237 -15.94 -12.83 8.78
N ASP A 238 -14.80 -13.40 8.36
CA ASP A 238 -14.12 -14.52 9.03
C ASP A 238 -13.72 -14.17 10.47
N TYR A 239 -13.28 -12.94 10.69
CA TYR A 239 -12.91 -12.41 11.99
C TYR A 239 -14.07 -11.71 12.74
N ARG A 240 -15.30 -11.81 12.22
CA ARG A 240 -16.54 -11.30 12.83
C ARG A 240 -16.51 -9.80 13.16
N VAL A 241 -15.93 -9.01 12.26
CA VAL A 241 -15.87 -7.54 12.37
C VAL A 241 -17.19 -6.91 11.93
N LYS A 242 -17.83 -7.43 10.88
CA LYS A 242 -19.06 -6.85 10.29
C LYS A 242 -20.18 -6.51 11.28
N PRO A 243 -20.49 -7.35 12.30
CA PRO A 243 -21.52 -7.01 13.29
C PRO A 243 -21.26 -5.72 14.08
N ASN A 244 -20.01 -5.25 14.13
CA ASN A 244 -19.61 -4.03 14.81
C ASN A 244 -19.51 -2.82 13.87
N ILE A 245 -19.89 -2.96 12.59
CA ILE A 245 -19.85 -1.88 11.60
C ILE A 245 -21.24 -1.26 11.44
N ARG A 246 -21.29 0.07 11.48
CA ARG A 246 -22.46 0.86 11.09
C ARG A 246 -22.21 1.49 9.73
N PHE A 247 -22.75 0.85 8.70
CA PHE A 247 -22.69 1.33 7.31
C PHE A 247 -23.63 2.51 7.06
N ASN A 248 -23.45 3.19 5.93
CA ASN A 248 -24.25 4.35 5.52
C ASN A 248 -24.33 5.42 6.63
N THR A 249 -23.25 5.55 7.41
CA THR A 249 -23.18 6.41 8.59
C THR A 249 -21.85 7.15 8.55
N GLU A 250 -21.88 8.48 8.61
CA GLU A 250 -20.68 9.31 8.59
C GLU A 250 -20.44 9.90 9.99
N VAL A 251 -19.18 9.97 10.42
CA VAL A 251 -18.80 10.78 11.59
C VAL A 251 -18.73 12.24 11.12
N THR A 252 -19.45 13.14 11.78
CA THR A 252 -19.45 14.57 11.44
C THR A 252 -18.55 15.38 12.39
N ALA A 253 -18.51 14.99 13.66
CA ALA A 253 -17.70 15.63 14.67
C ALA A 253 -17.27 14.65 15.77
N ALA A 254 -16.16 14.95 16.44
CA ALA A 254 -15.77 14.28 17.67
C ALA A 254 -15.17 15.29 18.65
N ARG A 255 -15.59 15.25 19.92
CA ARG A 255 -15.11 16.15 20.96
C ARG A 255 -14.61 15.37 22.17
N TRP A 256 -13.43 15.72 22.66
CA TRP A 256 -12.92 15.20 23.92
C TRP A 256 -13.70 15.78 25.11
N ASP A 257 -14.10 14.92 26.04
CA ASP A 257 -14.69 15.27 27.33
C ASP A 257 -13.68 14.99 28.44
N GLU A 258 -13.12 16.07 29.00
CA GLU A 258 -12.09 16.03 30.03
C GLU A 258 -12.58 15.36 31.32
N ALA A 259 -13.80 15.67 31.74
CA ALA A 259 -14.35 15.16 33.01
C ALA A 259 -14.62 13.66 32.92
N ALA A 260 -15.12 13.20 31.77
CA ALA A 260 -15.40 11.79 31.53
C ALA A 260 -14.12 11.00 31.17
N GLY A 261 -13.12 11.64 30.57
CA GLY A 261 -11.95 10.98 29.98
C GLY A 261 -12.36 10.12 28.78
N SER A 262 -13.14 10.70 27.87
CA SER A 262 -13.73 10.01 26.71
C SER A 262 -14.05 10.96 25.57
N TRP A 263 -14.13 10.42 24.36
CA TRP A 263 -14.65 11.08 23.18
C TRP A 263 -16.17 10.99 23.09
N LEU A 264 -16.81 12.10 22.73
CA LEU A 264 -18.18 12.17 22.24
C LEU A 264 -18.13 12.27 20.72
N VAL A 265 -18.62 11.24 20.03
CA VAL A 265 -18.54 11.11 18.57
C VAL A 265 -19.93 11.28 17.97
N GLU A 266 -20.11 12.33 17.18
CA GLU A 266 -21.35 12.61 16.46
C GLU A 266 -21.35 11.86 15.14
N VAL A 267 -22.38 11.04 14.93
CA VAL A 267 -22.60 10.26 13.72
C VAL A 267 -23.92 10.67 13.09
N ALA A 268 -23.96 10.72 11.76
CA ALA A 268 -25.17 10.97 10.99
C ALA A 268 -25.42 9.82 10.01
N ASP A 269 -26.63 9.27 9.99
CA ASP A 269 -27.02 8.28 8.98
C ASP A 269 -27.31 8.97 7.62
N ALA A 270 -27.46 8.16 6.55
CA ALA A 270 -27.82 8.66 5.22
C ALA A 270 -29.17 9.40 5.14
N LYS A 271 -30.00 9.36 6.19
CA LYS A 271 -31.28 10.10 6.30
C LYS A 271 -31.14 11.39 7.11
N GLY A 272 -29.94 11.70 7.60
CA GLY A 272 -29.65 12.88 8.40
C GLY A 272 -30.01 12.74 9.88
N HIS A 273 -30.31 11.53 10.38
CA HIS A 273 -30.49 11.32 11.81
C HIS A 273 -29.14 11.31 12.51
N SER A 274 -28.98 12.21 13.48
CA SER A 274 -27.75 12.31 14.27
C SER A 274 -27.85 11.55 15.59
N GLN A 275 -26.77 10.88 15.97
CA GLN A 275 -26.58 10.24 17.27
C GLN A 275 -25.19 10.60 17.81
N THR A 276 -25.06 10.68 19.14
CA THR A 276 -23.74 10.76 19.80
C THR A 276 -23.38 9.40 20.40
N LEU A 277 -22.16 8.94 20.12
CA LEU A 277 -21.53 7.76 20.72
C LEU A 277 -20.47 8.21 21.73
N THR A 278 -20.17 7.38 22.72
CA THR A 278 -19.09 7.62 23.68
C THR A 278 -18.02 6.56 23.53
N ALA A 279 -16.74 6.98 23.51
CA ALA A 279 -15.61 6.07 23.37
C ALA A 279 -14.44 6.49 24.27
N ARG A 280 -13.68 5.54 24.81
CA ARG A 280 -12.42 5.81 25.52
C ARG A 280 -11.29 6.17 24.57
N ALA A 281 -11.28 5.61 23.37
CA ALA A 281 -10.34 5.96 22.31
C ALA A 281 -11.06 6.13 20.97
N LEU A 282 -10.47 6.97 20.13
CA LEU A 282 -10.92 7.22 18.76
C LEU A 282 -9.79 6.82 17.81
N ILE A 283 -10.08 5.92 16.87
CA ILE A 283 -9.14 5.50 15.83
C ILE A 283 -9.63 6.04 14.49
N SER A 284 -8.86 6.94 13.87
CA SER A 284 -9.09 7.38 12.51
C SER A 284 -8.46 6.38 11.53
N ALA A 285 -9.28 5.75 10.70
CA ALA A 285 -8.86 4.84 9.62
C ALA A 285 -9.43 5.29 8.26
N VAL A 286 -9.59 6.61 8.10
CA VAL A 286 -10.24 7.21 6.91
C VAL A 286 -9.35 7.17 5.66
N GLY A 287 -8.03 7.01 5.83
CA GLY A 287 -7.06 7.04 4.74
C GLY A 287 -6.79 8.43 4.18
N GLN A 288 -5.82 8.54 3.26
CA GLN A 288 -5.36 9.82 2.68
C GLN A 288 -5.94 10.11 1.29
N LEU A 289 -6.37 9.08 0.55
CA LEU A 289 -6.73 9.15 -0.87
C LEU A 289 -8.19 8.77 -1.09
N ASN A 290 -9.11 9.46 -0.40
CA ASN A 290 -10.54 9.13 -0.36
C ASN A 290 -11.47 10.32 -0.68
N ARG A 291 -11.00 11.58 -0.65
CA ARG A 291 -11.79 12.77 -1.00
C ARG A 291 -11.40 13.27 -2.40
N PRO A 292 -12.17 12.94 -3.46
CA PRO A 292 -11.92 13.40 -4.82
C PRO A 292 -11.67 14.89 -4.91
N ARG A 293 -10.66 15.27 -5.71
CA ARG A 293 -10.38 16.67 -6.01
C ARG A 293 -10.60 16.91 -7.50
N LEU A 294 -11.74 17.51 -7.83
CA LEU A 294 -11.95 18.04 -9.18
C LEU A 294 -10.92 19.14 -9.48
N PRO A 295 -10.50 19.28 -10.74
CA PRO A 295 -9.57 20.34 -11.12
C PRO A 295 -10.26 21.69 -11.05
N ASP A 296 -9.54 22.70 -10.61
CA ASP A 296 -9.98 24.10 -10.61
C ASP A 296 -9.79 24.67 -12.03
N ILE A 297 -10.78 24.48 -12.89
CA ILE A 297 -10.78 24.93 -14.29
C ILE A 297 -12.05 25.74 -14.52
N ALA A 298 -11.91 26.93 -15.09
CA ALA A 298 -13.04 27.81 -15.37
C ALA A 298 -14.09 27.11 -16.25
N GLY A 299 -15.38 27.23 -15.90
CA GLY A 299 -16.50 26.70 -16.68
C GLY A 299 -16.73 25.19 -16.54
N ILE A 300 -16.04 24.50 -15.62
CA ILE A 300 -16.20 23.06 -15.37
C ILE A 300 -17.66 22.66 -15.11
N GLU A 301 -18.42 23.52 -14.45
CA GLU A 301 -19.85 23.36 -14.15
C GLU A 301 -20.78 23.55 -15.35
N THR A 302 -20.27 24.09 -16.46
CA THR A 302 -21.07 24.42 -17.66
C THR A 302 -21.03 23.32 -18.73
N PHE A 303 -20.19 22.29 -18.56
CA PHE A 303 -20.10 21.18 -19.51
C PHE A 303 -21.46 20.48 -19.66
N ALA A 304 -21.91 20.28 -20.91
CA ALA A 304 -23.24 19.73 -21.17
C ALA A 304 -23.30 18.19 -21.06
N GLY A 305 -22.15 17.51 -21.13
CA GLY A 305 -22.05 16.06 -21.01
C GLY A 305 -21.75 15.58 -19.58
N PRO A 306 -21.65 14.26 -19.36
CA PRO A 306 -21.19 13.71 -18.09
C PRO A 306 -19.74 14.13 -17.77
N LEU A 307 -19.55 14.73 -16.59
CA LEU A 307 -18.26 15.03 -15.98
C LEU A 307 -18.18 14.37 -14.60
N PHE A 308 -17.15 13.57 -14.37
CA PHE A 308 -17.00 12.82 -13.13
C PHE A 308 -15.53 12.59 -12.78
N HIS A 309 -15.26 12.34 -11.50
CA HIS A 309 -13.93 12.01 -11.01
C HIS A 309 -13.70 10.48 -11.03
N SER A 310 -12.46 10.03 -11.22
CA SER A 310 -12.12 8.59 -11.25
C SER A 310 -12.54 7.84 -9.98
N GLY A 311 -12.38 8.48 -8.81
CA GLY A 311 -12.82 7.95 -7.51
C GLY A 311 -14.33 8.02 -7.24
N ALA A 312 -15.14 8.41 -8.23
CA ALA A 312 -16.59 8.40 -8.18
C ALA A 312 -17.15 8.01 -9.57
N TRP A 313 -16.60 6.92 -10.13
CA TRP A 313 -16.93 6.46 -11.48
C TRP A 313 -18.42 6.08 -11.58
N PRO A 314 -19.20 6.65 -12.51
CA PRO A 314 -20.63 6.37 -12.61
C PRO A 314 -20.92 4.92 -13.04
N GLU A 315 -21.91 4.31 -12.38
CA GLU A 315 -22.40 2.98 -12.76
C GLU A 315 -23.18 3.04 -14.09
N GLY A 316 -22.96 2.05 -14.97
CA GLY A 316 -23.73 1.89 -16.21
C GLY A 316 -23.45 2.94 -17.30
N LEU A 317 -22.41 3.76 -17.16
CA LEU A 317 -22.05 4.76 -18.17
C LEU A 317 -21.47 4.09 -19.42
N ASP A 318 -22.16 4.24 -20.56
CA ASP A 318 -21.68 3.76 -21.86
C ASP A 318 -20.87 4.85 -22.58
N LEU A 319 -19.57 4.58 -22.75
CA LEU A 319 -18.62 5.44 -23.46
C LEU A 319 -18.26 4.89 -24.85
N ALA A 320 -18.88 3.80 -25.30
CA ALA A 320 -18.57 3.19 -26.59
C ALA A 320 -18.85 4.15 -27.75
N GLY A 321 -17.88 4.33 -28.64
CA GLY A 321 -18.00 5.21 -29.80
C GLY A 321 -18.12 6.71 -29.49
N LYS A 322 -18.03 7.12 -28.21
CA LYS A 322 -18.07 8.53 -27.77
C LYS A 322 -16.70 9.19 -27.92
N ARG A 323 -16.70 10.52 -27.96
CA ARG A 323 -15.50 11.35 -27.78
C ARG A 323 -15.29 11.59 -26.29
N VAL A 324 -14.20 11.10 -25.72
CA VAL A 324 -13.97 11.14 -24.28
C VAL A 324 -12.70 11.92 -23.98
N ALA A 325 -12.75 12.83 -23.00
CA ALA A 325 -11.57 13.45 -22.42
C ALA A 325 -11.17 12.75 -21.12
N VAL A 326 -9.88 12.50 -20.94
CA VAL A 326 -9.29 12.15 -19.64
C VAL A 326 -8.37 13.30 -19.21
N ILE A 327 -8.69 13.93 -18.08
CA ILE A 327 -7.87 15.01 -17.50
C ILE A 327 -7.01 14.42 -16.39
N GLY A 328 -5.69 14.45 -16.57
CA GLY A 328 -4.71 13.89 -15.64
C GLY A 328 -3.91 12.73 -16.25
N SER A 329 -2.76 12.48 -15.66
CA SER A 329 -1.78 11.47 -16.10
C SER A 329 -1.15 10.71 -14.93
N GLY A 330 -1.83 10.68 -13.77
CA GLY A 330 -1.43 9.89 -12.61
C GLY A 330 -1.83 8.42 -12.73
N ALA A 331 -1.65 7.66 -11.65
CA ALA A 331 -1.92 6.21 -11.61
C ALA A 331 -3.33 5.84 -12.11
N SER A 332 -4.38 6.59 -11.74
CA SER A 332 -5.74 6.33 -12.24
C SER A 332 -5.83 6.51 -13.74
N ALA A 333 -5.30 7.60 -14.31
CA ALA A 333 -5.30 7.82 -15.76
C ALA A 333 -4.53 6.73 -16.50
N PHE A 334 -3.37 6.32 -15.95
CA PHE A 334 -2.53 5.27 -16.51
C PHE A 334 -3.26 3.93 -16.65
N GLN A 335 -4.19 3.63 -15.74
CA GLN A 335 -5.04 2.44 -15.78
C GLN A 335 -6.30 2.63 -16.65
N ILE A 336 -6.91 3.82 -16.65
CA ILE A 336 -8.14 4.14 -17.40
C ILE A 336 -7.87 4.23 -18.91
N ILE A 337 -6.77 4.86 -19.32
CA ILE A 337 -6.50 5.20 -20.72
C ILE A 337 -6.42 3.95 -21.62
N PRO A 338 -5.71 2.86 -21.25
CA PRO A 338 -5.69 1.64 -22.05
C PRO A 338 -7.08 1.04 -22.30
N GLU A 339 -7.93 1.03 -21.26
CA GLU A 339 -9.30 0.51 -21.34
C GLU A 339 -10.15 1.38 -22.27
N LEU A 340 -10.14 2.70 -22.08
CA LEU A 340 -10.93 3.63 -22.91
C LEU A 340 -10.43 3.70 -24.36
N ALA A 341 -9.13 3.56 -24.59
CA ALA A 341 -8.56 3.54 -25.93
C ALA A 341 -9.03 2.31 -26.74
N GLY A 342 -9.57 1.28 -26.09
CA GLY A 342 -10.21 0.13 -26.74
C GLY A 342 -11.70 0.32 -27.03
N THR A 343 -12.37 1.28 -26.41
CA THR A 343 -13.85 1.38 -26.41
C THR A 343 -14.37 2.72 -26.93
N ALA A 344 -13.72 3.83 -26.62
CA ALA A 344 -14.13 5.16 -27.04
C ALA A 344 -13.94 5.34 -28.55
N GLY A 345 -14.80 6.15 -29.18
CA GLY A 345 -14.67 6.52 -30.59
C GLY A 345 -13.44 7.39 -30.82
N GLU A 346 -13.24 8.39 -29.95
CA GLU A 346 -12.04 9.23 -29.87
C GLU A 346 -11.69 9.46 -28.39
N LEU A 347 -10.40 9.45 -28.06
CA LEU A 347 -9.91 9.69 -26.70
C LEU A 347 -8.90 10.84 -26.71
N THR A 348 -9.19 11.91 -25.99
CA THR A 348 -8.24 13.02 -25.78
C THR A 348 -7.70 12.98 -24.35
N VAL A 349 -6.39 12.82 -24.20
CA VAL A 349 -5.71 12.77 -22.90
C VAL A 349 -5.02 14.10 -22.64
N PHE A 350 -5.40 14.78 -21.55
CA PHE A 350 -4.77 16.02 -21.11
C PHE A 350 -3.73 15.73 -20.03
N GLN A 351 -2.46 15.80 -20.41
CA GLN A 351 -1.33 15.50 -19.56
C GLN A 351 -0.57 16.76 -19.18
N ARG A 352 -0.45 17.02 -17.87
CA ARG A 352 0.41 18.10 -17.35
C ARG A 352 1.87 17.67 -17.19
N SER A 353 2.09 16.45 -16.69
CA SER A 353 3.43 15.90 -16.49
C SER A 353 3.40 14.38 -16.69
N PRO A 354 4.30 13.79 -17.48
CA PRO A 354 4.35 12.34 -17.65
C PRO A 354 4.84 11.61 -16.39
N ALA A 355 4.60 10.31 -16.33
CA ALA A 355 5.00 9.45 -15.22
C ALA A 355 6.21 8.58 -15.60
N TRP A 356 7.11 8.33 -14.64
CA TRP A 356 8.11 7.28 -14.79
C TRP A 356 7.45 5.90 -14.78
N MET A 357 7.98 4.96 -15.57
CA MET A 357 7.41 3.63 -15.83
C MET A 357 8.41 2.53 -15.46
N PHE A 358 8.10 1.72 -14.45
CA PHE A 358 8.92 0.60 -14.02
C PHE A 358 8.69 -0.60 -14.96
N PRO A 359 9.76 -1.18 -15.54
CA PRO A 359 9.64 -2.35 -16.41
C PRO A 359 9.10 -3.54 -15.64
N ASN A 360 7.89 -3.97 -16.01
CA ASN A 360 7.24 -5.14 -15.46
C ASN A 360 6.42 -5.85 -16.55
N PRO A 361 7.07 -6.64 -17.42
CA PRO A 361 6.38 -7.41 -18.46
C PRO A 361 5.25 -8.30 -17.91
N GLY A 362 5.34 -8.70 -16.63
CA GLY A 362 4.35 -9.52 -15.93
C GLY A 362 3.20 -8.75 -15.25
N TYR A 363 3.08 -7.43 -15.42
CA TYR A 363 2.11 -6.62 -14.67
C TYR A 363 0.65 -7.10 -14.79
N HIS A 364 0.25 -7.56 -15.99
CA HIS A 364 -1.09 -8.07 -16.26
C HIS A 364 -1.20 -9.60 -16.21
N THR A 365 -0.13 -10.31 -15.80
CA THR A 365 -0.08 -11.77 -15.82
C THR A 365 -0.91 -12.39 -14.71
N ALA A 366 -1.67 -13.44 -15.07
CA ALA A 366 -2.43 -14.25 -14.13
C ALA A 366 -1.51 -15.08 -13.23
N VAL A 367 -1.93 -15.38 -12.01
CA VAL A 367 -1.24 -16.37 -11.18
C VAL A 367 -1.51 -17.75 -11.76
N GLY A 368 -0.45 -18.46 -12.14
CA GLY A 368 -0.56 -19.79 -12.75
C GLY A 368 -1.10 -20.84 -11.78
N LYS A 369 -1.63 -21.95 -12.32
CA LYS A 369 -2.21 -23.03 -11.51
C LYS A 369 -1.16 -23.75 -10.67
N GLY A 370 0.05 -23.90 -11.21
CA GLY A 370 1.20 -24.44 -10.47
C GLY A 370 1.58 -23.55 -9.30
N GLN A 371 1.56 -22.23 -9.50
CA GLN A 371 1.79 -21.29 -8.40
C GLN A 371 0.69 -21.32 -7.34
N GLN A 372 -0.58 -21.30 -7.72
CA GLN A 372 -1.69 -21.45 -6.77
C GLN A 372 -1.61 -22.77 -6.00
N TRP A 373 -1.22 -23.86 -6.66
CA TRP A 373 -0.95 -25.15 -6.01
C TRP A 373 0.17 -25.02 -4.96
N ALA A 374 1.31 -24.44 -5.32
CA ALA A 374 2.44 -24.33 -4.40
C ALA A 374 2.11 -23.47 -3.17
N LEU A 375 1.39 -22.36 -3.36
CA LEU A 375 0.96 -21.48 -2.27
C LEU A 375 0.08 -22.21 -1.24
N LYS A 376 -0.74 -23.17 -1.66
CA LYS A 376 -1.66 -23.93 -0.80
C LYS A 376 -1.05 -25.21 -0.22
N LYS A 377 -0.18 -25.87 -1.00
CA LYS A 377 0.23 -27.27 -0.77
C LYS A 377 1.70 -27.46 -0.46
N LEU A 378 2.57 -26.53 -0.86
CA LEU A 378 4.01 -26.68 -0.66
C LEU A 378 4.42 -26.03 0.68
N PRO A 379 4.91 -26.82 1.66
CA PRO A 379 5.22 -26.27 2.99
C PRO A 379 6.19 -25.10 2.95
N TYR A 380 5.86 -24.03 3.69
CA TYR A 380 6.64 -22.79 3.80
C TYR A 380 6.82 -21.97 2.52
N TYR A 381 6.47 -22.46 1.33
CA TYR A 381 6.64 -21.74 0.08
C TYR A 381 5.94 -20.37 0.09
N SER A 382 4.67 -20.31 0.51
CA SER A 382 3.92 -19.05 0.54
C SER A 382 4.54 -17.99 1.47
N LYS A 383 5.11 -18.42 2.60
CA LYS A 383 5.78 -17.53 3.55
C LYS A 383 7.06 -16.93 2.95
N TRP A 384 7.90 -17.78 2.36
CA TRP A 384 9.12 -17.34 1.69
C TRP A 384 8.84 -16.50 0.44
N TYR A 385 7.82 -16.86 -0.34
CA TYR A 385 7.41 -16.11 -1.52
C TYR A 385 6.90 -14.73 -1.17
N ARG A 386 6.01 -14.62 -0.19
CA ARG A 386 5.53 -13.32 0.32
C ARG A 386 6.70 -12.48 0.83
N PHE A 387 7.59 -13.06 1.64
CA PHE A 387 8.75 -12.35 2.16
C PHE A 387 9.68 -11.89 1.04
N TRP A 388 9.96 -12.72 0.04
CA TRP A 388 10.78 -12.36 -1.12
C TRP A 388 10.21 -11.17 -1.90
N LEU A 389 8.90 -11.19 -2.19
CA LEU A 389 8.22 -10.08 -2.87
C LEU A 389 8.26 -8.80 -2.04
N PHE A 390 8.07 -8.92 -0.72
CA PHE A 390 8.16 -7.79 0.18
C PHE A 390 9.59 -7.24 0.24
N TYR A 391 10.58 -8.09 0.49
CA TYR A 391 12.00 -7.77 0.61
C TYR A 391 12.54 -7.04 -0.63
N THR A 392 12.29 -7.59 -1.81
CA THR A 392 12.76 -6.99 -3.08
C THR A 392 12.05 -5.67 -3.40
N SER A 393 10.87 -5.43 -2.81
CA SER A 393 10.21 -4.13 -2.92
C SER A 393 10.78 -3.08 -1.98
N VAL A 394 11.42 -3.47 -0.86
CA VAL A 394 11.91 -2.54 0.19
C VAL A 394 13.40 -2.25 0.12
N GLU A 395 14.23 -3.26 -0.13
CA GLU A 395 15.68 -3.11 -0.02
C GLU A 395 16.32 -2.50 -1.26
N GLY A 396 17.41 -1.76 -1.07
CA GLY A 396 18.22 -1.14 -2.14
C GLY A 396 17.58 0.02 -2.91
N VAL A 397 16.26 0.22 -2.80
CA VAL A 397 15.56 1.32 -3.49
C VAL A 397 15.65 2.64 -2.71
N TYR A 398 15.67 2.59 -1.38
CA TYR A 398 15.66 3.78 -0.52
C TYR A 398 16.83 4.73 -0.81
N ASP A 399 18.05 4.21 -0.92
CA ASP A 399 19.26 5.02 -1.15
C ASP A 399 19.23 5.74 -2.50
N LYS A 400 18.54 5.17 -3.51
CA LYS A 400 18.34 5.79 -4.83
C LYS A 400 17.40 7.00 -4.79
N THR A 401 16.75 7.25 -3.65
CA THR A 401 15.86 8.40 -3.45
C THR A 401 16.55 9.56 -2.75
N LEU A 402 17.73 9.34 -2.15
CA LEU A 402 18.42 10.37 -1.37
C LEU A 402 19.14 11.35 -2.30
N VAL A 403 19.04 12.63 -1.96
CA VAL A 403 19.73 13.72 -2.64
C VAL A 403 21.20 13.72 -2.22
N ASP A 404 22.09 13.66 -3.20
CA ASP A 404 23.51 13.92 -3.02
C ASP A 404 23.76 15.43 -3.25
N PRO A 405 24.17 16.21 -2.22
CA PRO A 405 24.42 17.64 -2.37
C PRO A 405 25.55 17.98 -3.35
N ALA A 406 26.44 17.03 -3.65
CA ALA A 406 27.52 17.20 -4.62
C ALA A 406 27.09 16.86 -6.07
N TRP A 407 25.88 16.31 -6.25
CA TRP A 407 25.32 16.01 -7.56
C TRP A 407 24.59 17.24 -8.13
N HIS A 408 24.95 17.62 -9.35
CA HIS A 408 24.42 18.81 -10.00
C HIS A 408 23.86 18.44 -11.37
N ASP A 409 22.63 17.91 -11.38
CA ASP A 409 21.85 17.61 -12.58
C ASP A 409 20.40 18.09 -12.41
N ALA A 410 19.73 18.42 -13.51
CA ALA A 410 18.35 18.93 -13.48
C ALA A 410 17.29 17.81 -13.43
N HIS A 411 17.69 16.57 -13.72
CA HIS A 411 16.80 15.43 -13.95
C HIS A 411 17.10 14.23 -13.04
N SER A 412 18.13 14.28 -12.20
CA SER A 412 18.44 13.26 -11.20
C SER A 412 19.04 13.89 -9.93
N VAL A 413 18.94 13.17 -8.80
CA VAL A 413 19.37 13.70 -7.48
C VAL A 413 20.66 13.07 -6.93
N SER A 414 21.18 12.05 -7.58
CA SER A 414 22.42 11.35 -7.23
C SER A 414 22.84 10.43 -8.38
N ALA A 415 24.08 9.94 -8.37
CA ALA A 415 24.55 8.99 -9.39
C ALA A 415 23.67 7.72 -9.47
N ALA A 416 23.25 7.18 -8.33
CA ALA A 416 22.40 5.99 -8.27
C ALA A 416 20.96 6.26 -8.74
N ASN A 417 20.48 7.50 -8.58
CA ASN A 417 19.21 7.96 -9.14
C ASN A 417 19.30 8.21 -10.65
N ASP A 418 20.47 8.63 -11.14
CA ASP A 418 20.71 8.83 -12.57
C ASP A 418 20.79 7.50 -13.32
N GLU A 419 21.46 6.49 -12.77
CA GLU A 419 21.43 5.11 -13.30
C GLU A 419 19.98 4.58 -13.43
N MET A 420 19.14 4.87 -12.42
CA MET A 420 17.72 4.55 -12.45
C MET A 420 17.00 5.31 -13.59
N ARG A 421 17.32 6.60 -13.77
CA ARG A 421 16.75 7.44 -14.84
C ARG A 421 17.10 6.86 -16.22
N GLU A 422 18.35 6.49 -16.44
CA GLU A 422 18.82 5.91 -17.70
C GLU A 422 18.07 4.61 -18.04
N GLY A 423 17.94 3.70 -17.06
CA GLY A 423 17.20 2.45 -17.25
C GLY A 423 15.71 2.66 -17.57
N LEU A 424 15.03 3.58 -16.87
CA LEU A 424 13.63 3.92 -17.14
C LEU A 424 13.46 4.61 -18.50
N THR A 425 14.42 5.45 -18.89
CA THR A 425 14.42 6.14 -20.18
C THR A 425 14.53 5.13 -21.31
N ALA A 426 15.50 4.21 -21.21
CA ALA A 426 15.68 3.14 -22.20
C ALA A 426 14.42 2.26 -22.34
N TRP A 427 13.72 1.99 -21.23
CA TRP A 427 12.45 1.27 -21.27
C TRP A 427 11.36 2.03 -22.04
N ILE A 428 11.19 3.34 -21.80
CA ILE A 428 10.22 4.17 -22.51
C ILE A 428 10.58 4.29 -24.00
N GLU A 429 11.86 4.53 -24.31
CA GLU A 429 12.37 4.65 -25.69
C GLU A 429 12.17 3.35 -26.48
N SER A 430 12.24 2.18 -25.82
CA SER A 430 12.02 0.90 -26.48
C SER A 430 10.58 0.71 -27.01
N GLN A 431 9.62 1.51 -26.53
CA GLN A 431 8.19 1.35 -26.83
C GLN A 431 7.60 2.43 -27.72
N VAL A 432 8.30 3.54 -27.93
CA VAL A 432 7.79 4.71 -28.65
C VAL A 432 8.67 4.99 -29.86
N HIS A 433 8.07 4.92 -31.05
CA HIS A 433 8.80 5.14 -32.30
C HIS A 433 8.66 6.58 -32.83
N ASP A 434 7.60 7.30 -32.45
CA ASP A 434 7.38 8.69 -32.84
C ASP A 434 8.17 9.66 -31.94
N PRO A 435 9.14 10.43 -32.49
CA PRO A 435 9.89 11.41 -31.72
C PRO A 435 9.03 12.49 -31.06
N ALA A 436 7.90 12.87 -31.67
CA ALA A 436 7.01 13.89 -31.12
C ALA A 436 6.26 13.37 -29.89
N LEU A 437 5.78 12.13 -29.93
CA LEU A 437 5.20 11.47 -28.75
C LEU A 437 6.26 11.25 -27.67
N LEU A 438 7.47 10.82 -28.03
CA LEU A 438 8.55 10.55 -27.08
C LEU A 438 8.86 11.77 -26.21
N GLN A 439 8.94 12.96 -26.81
CA GLN A 439 9.13 14.22 -26.08
C GLN A 439 8.01 14.52 -25.07
N LYS A 440 6.78 14.07 -25.34
CA LYS A 440 5.63 14.26 -24.44
C LYS A 440 5.60 13.26 -23.29
N VAL A 441 6.15 12.06 -23.47
CA VAL A 441 6.05 10.97 -22.47
C VAL A 441 7.29 10.80 -21.59
N LEU A 442 8.43 11.39 -21.94
CA LEU A 442 9.63 11.37 -21.11
C LEU A 442 9.52 12.36 -19.93
N PRO A 443 9.61 11.89 -18.67
CA PRO A 443 9.61 12.78 -17.52
C PRO A 443 10.86 13.64 -17.39
N THR A 444 10.64 14.88 -16.95
CA THR A 444 11.69 15.90 -16.77
C THR A 444 12.08 16.11 -15.30
N TYR A 445 11.55 15.30 -14.39
CA TYR A 445 11.85 15.32 -12.96
C TYR A 445 12.55 14.02 -12.53
N PRO A 446 13.30 14.02 -11.41
CA PRO A 446 14.02 12.85 -10.92
C PRO A 446 13.13 11.61 -10.72
N PRO A 447 13.62 10.39 -11.05
CA PRO A 447 13.00 9.15 -10.59
C PRO A 447 12.73 9.22 -9.08
N PHE A 448 11.59 8.67 -8.68
CA PHE A 448 11.05 8.77 -7.30
C PHE A 448 10.64 10.17 -6.85
N GLY A 449 10.67 11.20 -7.71
CA GLY A 449 9.98 12.47 -7.44
C GLY A 449 8.45 12.29 -7.31
N LYS A 450 7.93 11.27 -8.00
CA LYS A 450 6.57 10.75 -7.90
C LYS A 450 6.64 9.23 -7.85
N ARG A 451 5.56 8.59 -7.43
CA ARG A 451 5.42 7.12 -7.49
C ARG A 451 5.57 6.64 -8.93
N ILE A 452 6.52 5.73 -9.16
CA ILE A 452 6.77 5.11 -10.46
C ILE A 452 5.67 4.08 -10.72
N LEU A 453 5.13 4.04 -11.93
CA LEU A 453 4.01 3.18 -12.29
C LEU A 453 4.50 1.87 -12.90
N GLN A 454 3.85 0.75 -12.56
CA GLN A 454 4.15 -0.56 -13.16
C GLN A 454 3.75 -0.54 -14.64
N ASP A 455 4.65 -0.93 -15.53
CA ASP A 455 4.41 -0.87 -16.97
C ASP A 455 4.85 -2.14 -17.70
N ASN A 456 3.99 -2.61 -18.59
CA ASN A 456 4.25 -3.69 -19.54
C ASN A 456 4.02 -3.23 -21.00
N GLY A 457 3.93 -1.91 -21.20
CA GLY A 457 3.73 -1.22 -22.47
C GLY A 457 2.31 -1.03 -22.96
N THR A 458 1.31 -1.48 -22.18
CA THR A 458 -0.11 -1.24 -22.49
C THR A 458 -0.47 0.24 -22.56
N TYR A 459 0.12 1.09 -21.71
CA TYR A 459 -0.14 2.53 -21.69
C TYR A 459 0.41 3.25 -22.92
N LEU A 460 1.70 3.06 -23.23
CA LEU A 460 2.33 3.70 -24.38
C LEU A 460 1.79 3.18 -25.71
N ALA A 461 1.39 1.91 -25.78
CA ALA A 461 0.68 1.37 -26.94
C ALA A 461 -0.70 2.04 -27.11
N ALA A 462 -1.42 2.32 -26.02
CA ALA A 462 -2.70 3.02 -26.08
C ALA A 462 -2.55 4.45 -26.63
N LEU A 463 -1.52 5.18 -26.21
CA LEU A 463 -1.26 6.54 -26.71
C LEU A 463 -0.85 6.60 -28.19
N GLN A 464 -0.43 5.48 -28.77
CA GLN A 464 -0.03 5.37 -30.18
C GLN A 464 -1.17 4.94 -31.11
N LYS A 465 -2.38 4.71 -30.59
CA LYS A 465 -3.55 4.38 -31.42
C LYS A 465 -4.07 5.60 -32.17
N ASP A 466 -4.55 5.38 -33.39
CA ASP A 466 -5.07 6.44 -34.27
C ASP A 466 -6.21 7.27 -33.67
N ASN A 467 -7.01 6.69 -32.78
CA ASN A 467 -8.14 7.36 -32.12
C ASN A 467 -7.75 8.07 -30.80
N VAL A 468 -6.47 8.11 -30.44
CA VAL A 468 -5.98 8.69 -29.19
C VAL A 468 -5.12 9.92 -29.48
N SER A 469 -5.42 11.03 -28.80
CA SER A 469 -4.66 12.27 -28.88
C SER A 469 -4.09 12.64 -27.51
N LEU A 470 -2.77 12.80 -27.41
CA LEU A 470 -2.11 13.31 -26.21
C LEU A 470 -1.87 14.82 -26.31
N VAL A 471 -2.56 15.56 -25.47
CA VAL A 471 -2.53 17.03 -25.38
C VAL A 471 -1.71 17.42 -24.15
N THR A 472 -0.68 18.24 -24.38
CA THR A 472 0.24 18.73 -23.33
C THR A 472 0.08 20.24 -23.08
N GLU A 473 -0.69 20.90 -23.94
CA GLU A 473 -1.10 22.28 -23.84
C GLU A 473 -1.95 22.47 -22.57
N GLY A 474 -1.76 23.61 -21.89
CA GLY A 474 -2.55 23.96 -20.72
C GLY A 474 -4.03 24.07 -21.06
N ILE A 475 -4.91 23.68 -20.13
CA ILE A 475 -6.35 23.89 -20.25
C ILE A 475 -6.66 25.32 -19.81
N GLU A 476 -7.34 26.08 -20.65
CA GLU A 476 -7.83 27.44 -20.34
C GLU A 476 -9.19 27.39 -19.65
N ALA A 477 -10.14 26.65 -20.23
CA ALA A 477 -11.50 26.56 -19.73
C ALA A 477 -12.19 25.27 -20.20
N ILE A 478 -13.25 24.89 -19.50
CA ILE A 478 -14.24 23.92 -19.97
C ILE A 478 -15.44 24.69 -20.50
N GLU A 479 -15.87 24.35 -21.71
CA GLU A 479 -17.02 24.92 -22.39
C GLU A 479 -18.14 23.88 -22.47
N PRO A 480 -19.40 24.28 -22.77
CA PRO A 480 -20.51 23.33 -22.87
C PRO A 480 -20.25 22.14 -23.80
N SER A 481 -19.45 22.31 -24.86
CA SER A 481 -19.14 21.29 -25.85
C SER A 481 -17.78 20.60 -25.71
N GLY A 482 -16.93 20.99 -24.75
CA GLY A 482 -15.61 20.37 -24.60
C GLY A 482 -14.56 21.15 -23.83
N VAL A 483 -13.29 20.84 -24.06
CA VAL A 483 -12.15 21.40 -23.32
C VAL A 483 -11.38 22.36 -24.22
N ARG A 484 -11.23 23.62 -23.80
CA ARG A 484 -10.43 24.62 -24.50
C ARG A 484 -9.02 24.68 -23.92
N THR A 485 -8.02 24.58 -24.80
CA THR A 485 -6.61 24.75 -24.45
C THR A 485 -6.16 26.19 -24.70
N VAL A 486 -5.06 26.59 -24.05
CA VAL A 486 -4.50 27.95 -24.09
C VAL A 486 -4.05 28.42 -25.47
N ASP A 487 -3.87 27.50 -26.42
CA ASP A 487 -3.59 27.80 -27.83
C ASP A 487 -4.85 28.17 -28.63
N GLY A 488 -6.02 28.16 -27.99
CA GLY A 488 -7.32 28.45 -28.59
C GLY A 488 -8.02 27.24 -29.21
N THR A 489 -7.40 26.05 -29.19
CA THR A 489 -8.00 24.83 -29.71
C THR A 489 -9.15 24.36 -28.80
N LEU A 490 -10.29 24.01 -29.39
CA LEU A 490 -11.41 23.39 -28.68
C LEU A 490 -11.45 21.90 -29.00
N HIS A 491 -11.21 21.08 -27.99
CA HIS A 491 -11.36 19.63 -28.06
C HIS A 491 -12.80 19.26 -27.73
N ALA A 492 -13.63 19.10 -28.76
CA ALA A 492 -15.04 18.76 -28.58
C ALA A 492 -15.20 17.31 -28.10
N VAL A 493 -15.84 17.12 -26.94
CA VAL A 493 -16.01 15.81 -26.30
C VAL A 493 -17.42 15.63 -25.76
N ASP A 494 -17.84 14.38 -25.65
CA ASP A 494 -19.14 13.97 -25.14
C ASP A 494 -19.10 13.66 -23.64
N ALA A 495 -17.93 13.32 -23.09
CA ALA A 495 -17.73 12.99 -21.68
C ALA A 495 -16.33 13.42 -21.18
N ILE A 496 -16.23 13.76 -19.89
CA ILE A 496 -14.97 14.13 -19.22
C ILE A 496 -14.75 13.26 -17.98
N ALA A 497 -13.66 12.51 -17.96
CA ALA A 497 -13.18 11.77 -16.78
C ALA A 497 -11.99 12.52 -16.15
N CYS A 498 -12.19 13.04 -14.93
CA CYS A 498 -11.14 13.68 -14.15
C CYS A 498 -10.36 12.62 -13.34
N ALA A 499 -9.13 12.32 -13.75
CA ALA A 499 -8.17 11.52 -13.00
C ALA A 499 -7.18 12.45 -12.25
N THR A 500 -7.75 13.38 -11.48
CA THR A 500 -7.05 14.57 -10.96
C THR A 500 -6.63 14.46 -9.48
N GLY A 501 -6.87 13.30 -8.86
CA GLY A 501 -6.36 12.96 -7.54
C GLY A 501 -7.29 13.38 -6.39
N PHE A 502 -6.73 13.58 -5.21
CA PHE A 502 -7.49 13.69 -3.97
C PHE A 502 -6.96 14.86 -3.11
N TYR A 503 -7.74 15.29 -2.11
CA TYR A 503 -7.27 16.19 -1.04
C TYR A 503 -6.38 15.45 -0.04
N ALA A 504 -5.18 15.06 -0.46
CA ALA A 504 -4.28 14.19 0.30
C ALA A 504 -3.57 14.89 1.48
N ASP A 505 -3.57 16.22 1.51
CA ASP A 505 -2.98 17.05 2.54
C ASP A 505 -3.98 17.47 3.64
N ARG A 506 -5.28 17.22 3.43
CA ARG A 506 -6.38 17.54 4.37
C ARG A 506 -6.81 16.30 5.16
N PHE A 507 -6.04 15.96 6.17
CA PHE A 507 -6.28 14.80 7.02
C PHE A 507 -7.57 14.95 7.84
N LEU A 508 -8.36 13.87 7.96
CA LEU A 508 -9.65 13.81 8.67
C LEU A 508 -10.75 14.76 8.15
N PHE A 509 -10.51 15.49 7.06
CA PHE A 509 -11.49 16.38 6.44
C PHE A 509 -12.72 15.62 5.90
N PRO A 510 -13.95 16.16 6.05
CA PRO A 510 -14.33 17.46 6.63
C PRO A 510 -14.74 17.42 8.12
N MET A 511 -14.39 16.33 8.82
CA MET A 511 -14.86 16.10 10.19
C MET A 511 -14.31 17.15 11.15
N GLN A 512 -15.15 17.59 12.10
CA GLN A 512 -14.73 18.53 13.14
C GLN A 512 -14.22 17.77 14.35
N ILE A 513 -12.90 17.73 14.53
CA ILE A 513 -12.25 17.04 15.66
C ILE A 513 -11.77 18.09 16.67
N THR A 514 -12.32 18.04 17.88
CA THR A 514 -12.03 18.99 18.97
C THR A 514 -11.37 18.27 20.14
N GLY A 515 -10.15 18.64 20.47
CA GLY A 515 -9.35 18.08 21.55
C GLY A 515 -9.58 18.78 22.89
N ARG A 516 -8.56 18.76 23.75
CA ARG A 516 -8.57 19.47 25.03
C ARG A 516 -8.73 20.99 24.82
N ASP A 517 -9.32 21.64 25.81
CA ASP A 517 -9.51 23.09 25.86
C ASP A 517 -10.20 23.72 24.63
N GLY A 518 -10.95 22.90 23.88
CA GLY A 518 -11.66 23.35 22.67
C GLY A 518 -10.80 23.48 21.42
N ILE A 519 -9.55 22.99 21.43
CA ILE A 519 -8.64 23.10 20.28
C ILE A 519 -9.15 22.25 19.11
N GLY A 520 -9.33 22.86 17.94
CA GLY A 520 -9.68 22.16 16.70
C GLY A 520 -8.46 21.55 16.02
N LEU A 521 -8.57 20.30 15.55
CA LEU A 521 -7.47 19.61 14.86
C LEU A 521 -7.09 20.31 13.55
N SER A 522 -8.09 20.73 12.78
CA SER A 522 -7.89 21.43 11.52
C SER A 522 -7.16 22.77 11.70
N GLU A 523 -7.49 23.49 12.78
CA GLU A 523 -6.81 24.73 13.17
C GLU A 523 -5.35 24.45 13.57
N GLN A 524 -5.11 23.46 14.44
CA GLN A 524 -3.75 23.06 14.84
C GLN A 524 -2.89 22.63 13.65
N TRP A 525 -3.48 22.02 12.64
CA TRP A 525 -2.81 21.64 11.39
C TRP A 525 -2.86 22.70 10.29
N SER A 526 -3.45 23.87 10.53
CA SER A 526 -3.64 24.91 9.50
C SER A 526 -4.22 24.35 8.19
N GLU A 527 -5.21 23.45 8.30
CA GLU A 527 -5.89 22.70 7.23
C GLU A 527 -5.04 21.69 6.44
N THR A 528 -3.82 22.05 6.01
CA THR A 528 -3.00 21.28 5.07
C THR A 528 -1.63 20.87 5.62
N ASN A 529 -1.34 21.21 6.88
CA ASN A 529 -0.04 20.97 7.52
C ASN A 529 -0.15 19.90 8.61
N GLY A 530 -0.73 18.76 8.27
CA GLY A 530 -0.87 17.61 9.16
C GLY A 530 0.47 17.20 9.81
N ARG A 531 0.46 17.02 11.14
CA ARG A 531 1.60 16.57 11.95
C ARG A 531 1.14 15.63 13.06
N ALA A 532 1.86 14.52 13.21
CA ALA A 532 1.60 13.52 14.23
C ALA A 532 2.90 12.82 14.62
N TYR A 533 3.03 12.41 15.87
CA TYR A 533 4.13 11.56 16.30
C TYR A 533 3.95 10.17 15.73
N LEU A 534 4.97 9.68 15.00
CA LEU A 534 4.92 8.44 14.21
C LEU A 534 3.78 8.40 13.17
N GLY A 535 3.14 9.53 12.86
CA GLY A 535 1.91 9.54 12.05
C GLY A 535 0.67 8.99 12.77
N ILE A 536 0.76 8.70 14.08
CA ILE A 536 -0.25 7.99 14.87
C ILE A 536 -0.88 8.88 15.93
N THR A 537 -0.10 9.53 16.80
CA THR A 537 -0.64 10.29 17.95
C THR A 537 -0.41 11.79 17.79
N VAL A 538 -1.32 12.61 18.33
CA VAL A 538 -1.30 14.07 18.16
C VAL A 538 -1.43 14.74 19.54
N PRO A 539 -0.57 15.71 19.89
CA PRO A 539 -0.73 16.47 21.13
C PRO A 539 -2.03 17.28 21.10
N ASN A 540 -2.65 17.45 22.27
CA ASN A 540 -3.98 18.05 22.52
C ASN A 540 -5.18 17.14 22.18
N PHE A 541 -4.95 15.93 21.66
CA PHE A 541 -6.01 14.98 21.26
C PHE A 541 -5.80 13.62 21.95
N PRO A 542 -6.18 13.49 23.23
CA PRO A 542 -5.89 12.29 24.01
C PRO A 542 -6.61 11.07 23.47
N ASN A 543 -5.94 9.92 23.44
CA ASN A 543 -6.47 8.66 22.91
C ASN A 543 -7.03 8.77 21.47
N LEU A 544 -6.67 9.80 20.70
CA LEU A 544 -6.87 9.85 19.26
C LEU A 544 -5.66 9.18 18.59
N PHE A 545 -5.94 8.18 17.78
CA PHE A 545 -4.93 7.46 17.02
C PHE A 545 -5.26 7.48 15.53
N CYS A 546 -4.27 7.75 14.69
CA CYS A 546 -4.39 7.74 13.24
C CYS A 546 -3.74 6.49 12.65
N ILE A 547 -4.51 5.74 11.86
CA ILE A 547 -3.97 4.78 10.90
C ILE A 547 -3.87 5.50 9.57
N TYR A 548 -2.71 5.37 8.94
CA TYR A 548 -2.36 6.08 7.72
C TYR A 548 -2.45 7.63 7.85
N GLY A 549 -2.04 8.16 9.01
CA GLY A 549 -1.99 9.60 9.29
C GLY A 549 -0.84 10.35 8.59
N PRO A 550 -0.57 11.61 8.97
CA PRO A 550 0.47 12.43 8.35
C PRO A 550 1.83 11.75 8.28
N ASN A 551 2.55 11.93 7.17
CA ASN A 551 3.89 11.38 6.92
C ASN A 551 4.00 9.85 7.02
N THR A 552 3.00 9.11 6.52
CA THR A 552 2.98 7.63 6.52
C THR A 552 2.79 6.98 5.15
N ASN A 553 2.57 7.79 4.09
CA ASN A 553 2.51 7.34 2.69
C ASN A 553 3.89 6.93 2.16
N LEU A 554 3.90 5.97 1.22
CA LEU A 554 5.11 5.38 0.67
C LEU A 554 5.30 5.81 -0.80
N VAL A 555 6.43 6.44 -1.12
CA VAL A 555 6.86 6.60 -2.53
C VAL A 555 7.52 5.32 -3.02
N VAL A 556 8.47 4.84 -2.22
CA VAL A 556 9.28 3.64 -2.44
C VAL A 556 9.14 2.75 -1.23
N ALA A 557 9.56 1.49 -1.39
CA ALA A 557 9.70 0.54 -0.31
C ALA A 557 8.40 0.15 0.40
N GLY A 558 7.94 -1.07 0.13
CA GLY A 558 7.04 -1.80 1.02
C GLY A 558 5.56 -1.75 0.66
N SER A 559 4.76 -2.15 1.65
CA SER A 559 3.31 -2.31 1.51
C SER A 559 2.62 -1.45 2.54
N ILE A 560 1.56 -0.75 2.14
CA ILE A 560 0.78 0.02 3.11
C ILE A 560 0.04 -0.89 4.11
N ALA A 561 -0.17 -2.16 3.76
CA ALA A 561 -0.66 -3.16 4.70
C ALA A 561 0.33 -3.36 5.86
N HIS A 562 1.64 -3.44 5.58
CA HIS A 562 2.69 -3.53 6.60
C HIS A 562 2.71 -2.30 7.51
N ASN A 563 2.64 -1.09 6.94
CA ASN A 563 2.59 0.13 7.74
C ASN A 563 1.34 0.19 8.63
N ALA A 564 0.18 -0.24 8.12
CA ALA A 564 -1.05 -0.31 8.89
C ALA A 564 -0.95 -1.31 10.05
N GLU A 565 -0.34 -2.48 9.83
CA GLU A 565 -0.07 -3.47 10.89
C GLU A 565 0.88 -2.93 11.97
N SER A 566 1.94 -2.23 11.56
CA SER A 566 2.87 -1.57 12.49
C SER A 566 2.15 -0.49 13.32
N GLN A 567 1.31 0.33 12.69
CA GLN A 567 0.51 1.36 13.37
C GLN A 567 -0.51 0.74 14.33
N VAL A 568 -1.27 -0.27 13.90
CA VAL A 568 -2.26 -0.93 14.74
C VAL A 568 -1.59 -1.63 15.93
N ASN A 569 -0.44 -2.30 15.74
CA ASN A 569 0.33 -2.83 16.86
C ASN A 569 0.67 -1.72 17.87
N TYR A 570 1.22 -0.59 17.43
CA TYR A 570 1.54 0.53 18.31
C TYR A 570 0.32 1.07 19.07
N ILE A 571 -0.83 1.19 18.40
CA ILE A 571 -2.10 1.62 19.00
C ILE A 571 -2.55 0.64 20.08
N LEU A 572 -2.52 -0.66 19.81
CA LEU A 572 -2.89 -1.70 20.78
C LEU A 572 -1.96 -1.69 22.00
N ARG A 573 -0.66 -1.51 21.80
CA ARG A 573 0.31 -1.40 22.89
C ARG A 573 0.10 -0.12 23.71
N SER A 574 -0.31 0.98 23.06
CA SER A 574 -0.68 2.23 23.75
C SER A 574 -1.93 2.04 24.61
N ILE A 575 -2.95 1.36 24.08
CA ILE A 575 -4.14 0.97 24.87
C ILE A 575 -3.76 0.04 26.02
N ARG A 576 -2.87 -0.94 25.80
CA ARG A 576 -2.37 -1.81 26.88
C ARG A 576 -1.72 -1.00 28.00
N LEU A 577 -0.87 -0.01 27.70
CA LEU A 577 -0.27 0.86 28.72
C LEU A 577 -1.32 1.61 29.55
N LEU A 578 -2.34 2.18 28.90
CA LEU A 578 -3.47 2.81 29.59
C LEU A 578 -4.16 1.86 30.58
N LEU A 579 -4.44 0.62 30.12
CA LEU A 579 -5.11 -0.40 30.93
C LEU A 579 -4.24 -0.89 32.09
N GLU A 580 -2.95 -1.12 31.87
CA GLU A 580 -2.00 -1.59 32.89
C GLU A 580 -1.77 -0.56 34.00
N GLN A 581 -1.76 0.72 33.64
CA GLN A 581 -1.50 1.81 34.58
C GLN A 581 -2.78 2.42 35.17
N GLY A 582 -3.96 2.01 34.68
CA GLY A 582 -5.25 2.51 35.14
C GLY A 582 -5.52 3.97 34.76
N HIS A 583 -4.88 4.47 33.71
CA HIS A 583 -5.04 5.85 33.21
C HIS A 583 -6.23 5.95 32.25
N ARG A 584 -6.85 7.13 32.20
CA ARG A 584 -7.99 7.40 31.31
C ARG A 584 -7.54 7.99 29.99
N ALA A 585 -6.44 8.74 29.99
CA ALA A 585 -5.94 9.41 28.81
C ALA A 585 -4.42 9.28 28.67
N MET A 586 -3.98 9.15 27.42
CA MET A 586 -2.58 9.12 26.99
C MET A 586 -2.42 10.10 25.85
N GLU A 587 -1.39 10.93 25.93
CA GLU A 587 -1.11 11.99 24.96
C GLU A 587 0.39 12.17 24.80
N VAL A 588 0.86 12.29 23.55
CA VAL A 588 2.29 12.50 23.29
C VAL A 588 2.71 13.88 23.77
N LYS A 589 3.90 13.97 24.38
CA LYS A 589 4.48 15.24 24.79
C LYS A 589 4.79 16.11 23.56
N GLN A 590 4.51 17.41 23.66
CA GLN A 590 4.74 18.37 22.57
C GLN A 590 6.19 18.36 22.08
N GLU A 591 7.15 18.31 23.00
CA GLU A 591 8.58 18.30 22.68
C GLU A 591 9.03 17.04 21.92
N VAL A 592 8.42 15.88 22.20
CA VAL A 592 8.68 14.61 21.49
C VAL A 592 8.07 14.66 20.10
N HIS A 593 6.82 15.10 20.01
CA HIS A 593 6.12 15.33 18.75
C HIS A 593 6.92 16.26 17.82
N ASP A 594 7.37 17.41 18.33
CA ASP A 594 8.06 18.42 17.53
C ASP A 594 9.45 17.94 17.10
N ALA A 595 10.21 17.29 17.98
CA ALA A 595 11.50 16.71 17.64
C ALA A 595 11.39 15.66 16.53
N TYR A 596 10.39 14.78 16.60
CA TYR A 596 10.11 13.80 15.56
C TYR A 596 9.75 14.47 14.23
N ASN A 597 8.83 15.43 14.25
CA ASN A 597 8.37 16.10 13.04
C ASN A 597 9.47 16.95 12.37
N ASN A 598 10.32 17.61 13.15
CA ASN A 598 11.50 18.31 12.63
C ASN A 598 12.49 17.35 11.94
N LYS A 599 12.66 16.14 12.50
CA LYS A 599 13.47 15.09 11.87
C LYS A 599 12.84 14.60 10.56
N VAL A 600 11.52 14.38 10.54
CA VAL A 600 10.76 13.98 9.35
C VAL A 600 10.91 15.02 8.23
N ASP A 601 10.71 16.31 8.54
CA ASP A 601 10.80 17.38 7.55
C ASP A 601 12.21 17.49 6.98
N ARG A 602 13.25 17.43 7.84
CA ARG A 602 14.64 17.46 7.41
C ARG A 602 15.01 16.31 6.47
N ILE A 603 14.56 15.09 6.76
CA ILE A 603 14.88 13.94 5.92
C ILE A 603 14.10 14.01 4.61
N ASN A 604 12.79 14.32 4.66
CA ASN A 604 11.98 14.50 3.45
C ASN A 604 12.60 15.54 2.50
N ALA A 605 13.12 16.66 3.00
CA ALA A 605 13.79 17.66 2.18
C ALA A 605 15.02 17.12 1.42
N GLY A 606 15.68 16.08 1.93
CA GLY A 606 16.82 15.40 1.31
C GLY A 606 16.45 14.22 0.41
N THR A 607 15.20 14.13 -0.08
CA THR A 607 14.72 13.04 -0.95
C THR A 607 14.26 13.56 -2.31
N ALA A 608 14.22 12.67 -3.31
CA ALA A 608 13.79 12.99 -4.67
C ALA A 608 12.37 13.58 -4.72
N TRP A 609 11.44 13.10 -3.89
CA TRP A 609 10.08 13.65 -3.83
C TRP A 609 9.98 14.96 -3.03
N GLY A 610 10.94 15.23 -2.14
CA GLY A 610 11.06 16.49 -1.42
C GLY A 610 11.79 17.58 -2.21
N TRP A 611 12.54 17.21 -3.25
CA TRP A 611 13.35 18.11 -4.05
C TRP A 611 12.54 19.29 -4.65
N GLU A 612 13.11 20.49 -4.65
CA GLU A 612 12.42 21.75 -4.97
C GLU A 612 11.79 21.74 -6.37
N GLY A 613 12.46 21.13 -7.36
CA GLY A 613 11.98 21.02 -8.74
C GLY A 613 10.79 20.05 -8.94
N VAL A 614 10.33 19.35 -7.90
CA VAL A 614 9.25 18.37 -8.01
C VAL A 614 7.93 18.90 -7.46
N ASN A 615 6.95 19.00 -8.36
CA ASN A 615 5.55 19.28 -8.04
C ASN A 615 4.74 17.98 -7.97
N ASN A 616 4.28 17.62 -6.78
CA ASN A 616 3.52 16.40 -6.50
C ASN A 616 2.46 16.67 -5.41
N TRP A 617 1.55 15.73 -5.20
CA TRP A 617 0.50 15.85 -4.17
C TRP A 617 1.01 15.60 -2.75
N TYR A 618 2.29 15.20 -2.58
CA TYR A 618 2.87 14.92 -1.27
C TYR A 618 3.17 16.20 -0.50
N LYS A 619 3.25 17.35 -1.20
CA LYS A 619 3.59 18.66 -0.66
C LYS A 619 2.35 19.53 -0.49
N ASN A 620 2.32 20.30 0.60
CA ASN A 620 1.35 21.37 0.76
C ASN A 620 1.78 22.64 -0.01
N GLU A 621 0.97 23.69 0.08
CA GLU A 621 1.22 24.99 -0.60
C GLU A 621 2.53 25.67 -0.17
N ALA A 622 3.03 25.38 1.04
CA ALA A 622 4.32 25.86 1.53
C ALA A 622 5.50 25.00 1.08
N GLY A 623 5.28 23.97 0.26
CA GLY A 623 6.31 23.06 -0.24
C GLY A 623 6.75 21.97 0.74
N ARG A 624 6.16 21.90 1.95
CA ARG A 624 6.47 20.86 2.94
C ARG A 624 5.85 19.53 2.52
N VAL A 625 6.63 18.45 2.58
CA VAL A 625 6.11 17.08 2.40
C VAL A 625 5.28 16.66 3.61
N THR A 626 3.97 16.55 3.45
CA THR A 626 3.01 16.23 4.53
C THR A 626 2.51 14.79 4.48
N ALA A 627 2.54 14.15 3.31
CA ALA A 627 1.99 12.81 3.14
C ALA A 627 3.01 11.69 3.46
N ASN A 628 4.28 11.86 3.08
CA ASN A 628 5.20 10.74 2.92
C ASN A 628 6.10 10.45 4.13
N LEU A 629 6.31 9.15 4.36
CA LEU A 629 7.22 8.59 5.33
C LEU A 629 8.66 8.65 4.79
N PRO A 630 9.59 9.33 5.46
CA PRO A 630 10.95 9.48 4.97
C PRO A 630 11.90 8.36 5.46
N PHE A 631 11.43 7.41 6.25
CA PHE A 631 12.25 6.36 6.85
C PHE A 631 12.20 5.07 6.05
N ARG A 632 13.23 4.23 6.19
CA ARG A 632 13.18 2.85 5.75
C ARG A 632 12.10 2.09 6.53
N ILE A 633 11.49 1.08 5.92
CA ILE A 633 10.42 0.30 6.54
C ILE A 633 10.86 -0.33 7.87
N ILE A 634 12.07 -0.88 7.94
CA ILE A 634 12.62 -1.42 9.20
C ILE A 634 12.80 -0.35 10.29
N ASP A 635 13.11 0.89 9.92
CA ASP A 635 13.21 2.03 10.85
C ASP A 635 11.85 2.38 11.42
N TYR A 636 10.82 2.39 10.58
CA TYR A 636 9.46 2.64 11.03
C TYR A 636 8.88 1.49 11.86
N TRP A 637 9.10 0.23 11.47
CA TRP A 637 8.75 -0.95 12.25
C TRP A 637 9.36 -0.90 13.66
N GLN A 638 10.66 -0.57 13.76
CA GLN A 638 11.33 -0.46 15.05
C GLN A 638 10.73 0.65 15.92
N MET A 639 10.45 1.82 15.34
CA MET A 639 9.83 2.95 16.06
C MET A 639 8.42 2.63 16.55
N THR A 640 7.71 1.73 15.86
CA THR A 640 6.31 1.38 16.15
C THR A 640 6.16 0.07 16.91
N LYS A 641 7.26 -0.56 17.35
CA LYS A 641 7.19 -1.84 18.07
C LYS A 641 6.49 -1.72 19.44
N GLN A 642 6.83 -0.68 20.19
CA GLN A 642 6.30 -0.40 21.53
C GLN A 642 6.30 1.12 21.78
N PRO A 643 5.25 1.69 22.40
CA PRO A 643 5.29 3.04 22.93
C PRO A 643 6.25 3.13 24.12
N ASP A 644 7.11 4.14 24.15
CA ASP A 644 7.90 4.49 25.35
C ASP A 644 7.03 5.32 26.29
N PRO A 645 6.70 4.86 27.52
CA PRO A 645 5.92 5.65 28.47
C PRO A 645 6.52 7.04 28.76
N ALA A 646 7.84 7.21 28.61
CA ALA A 646 8.50 8.50 28.81
C ALA A 646 8.14 9.54 27.73
N ASP A 647 7.63 9.11 26.56
CA ASP A 647 7.20 10.01 25.48
C ASP A 647 5.81 10.62 25.75
N TYR A 648 5.08 10.11 26.74
CA TYR A 648 3.67 10.40 26.94
C TYR A 648 3.37 11.06 28.29
N ARG A 649 2.26 11.78 28.32
CA ARG A 649 1.57 12.22 29.53
C ARG A 649 0.36 11.35 29.74
N PHE A 650 0.12 10.99 31.00
CA PHE A 650 -1.01 10.17 31.41
C PHE A 650 -1.87 10.92 32.43
N SER A 651 -3.18 10.75 32.35
CA SER A 651 -4.17 11.36 33.27
C SER A 651 -5.34 10.44 33.57
#